data_AF-A0A933Y2P9-F1
#
_entry.id   AF-A0A933Y2P9-F1
#
_cell.length_a   1.000
_cell.length_b   1.000
_cell.length_c   1.000
_cell.angle_alpha   90.00
_cell.angle_beta   90.00
_cell.angle_gamma   90.00
#
_symmetry.space_group_name_H-M   'P 1'
#
loop_
_entity.id
_entity.type
_entity.pdbx_description
1 polymer ?
#
loop_
_entity_poly.entity_id
_entity_poly.type
_entity_poly.pdbx_seq_one_letter_code
_entity_poly.pdbx_strand_id
1 'polypeptide(L)'
;MAKTRARTQRAPRKQATTRRKQATTTRMHATTRSDATTRSDATTRSDATARRDAPTRSDAAEPRKEAKNAGPTKISLRARGSKAVEWAVTPALAMRWSSAVLNRRRWAGDEKSSARQSLAAAEALPRELREWLDSLGGEGFDGLVEVHVEHESERQSWPARLFPWEYVLTAARKRNEPPMTVMRSIAPDAKTVRRSSNGVVLYVESAPAGLRAEYGFDSERTLVCRALGIPDDAVREWRGTPRRTAARAGGRTLVVLEDPDQAEFETAVRALAPEIVHITGFDTHQGFAMLAELAKERAKKSKAAATECASKDDEPCDDAAPRTALDGYLIRAGVEPAALTSEALARVLCAASQKPRLVCFNLFNSGSRSAALTVAAGAEAAIGFLDDFDDSLTERLFADLYTAWRHKPGESVSAFRWAFEEQRRFRGALRGTSVVFWVADRIVEAKGTSARKQVEGLRALSASVGKARDVFLKVDENLPSILQVDIEHREAINYSLLHNDRPLFEKFDLIKHADGTLRGVELEVLLHLGPDSAPYRRSLDLVDRVTPLKNEIRVPLTSTLARAVRESVRTSLYVRVSAQGRTLLSRTYPVSLLSANEWRDTDEDRIWLPSFVLPRDPAVSRIVDSAQRYLMAISDDPTMGFDGYQSVDDGADDPYALVDAQVKALWSALIHEHALGYINPPPTYTEASQRIRTPSEILGGRRGTCIDLALLLAACLEYVEIYPAIFLLEGHCFPGYWRSEADHEEFVLARDSLERDGSKAAVAADADEQQRLRGAKSHYGWYFDRPFFDEIKRWVRKGSLVPLEAVWLTTREGFAASQDAGEENLRSKREFDSMLDVLRARAAAVTPLPIREELV
;
A
#
# COMPACT_ATOMS: atom_id res chain seq x y z
N MET A 1 -48.97 -50.60 -47.24
CA MET A 1 -49.33 -49.87 -46.00
C MET A 1 -48.10 -49.14 -45.52
N ALA A 2 -48.09 -47.84 -45.23
CA ALA A 2 -48.97 -46.72 -45.58
C ALA A 2 -48.12 -45.47 -45.23
N LYS A 3 -47.64 -44.74 -46.24
CA LYS A 3 -48.18 -43.45 -46.74
C LYS A 3 -47.83 -42.25 -45.82
N THR A 4 -47.38 -41.06 -46.24
CA THR A 4 -47.07 -40.46 -47.55
C THR A 4 -46.69 -38.97 -47.29
N ARG A 5 -45.58 -38.49 -47.88
CA ARG A 5 -45.26 -37.12 -48.41
C ARG A 5 -45.33 -35.90 -47.45
N ALA A 6 -44.32 -35.02 -47.36
CA ALA A 6 -43.66 -34.16 -48.38
C ALA A 6 -44.61 -33.16 -49.09
N ARG A 7 -44.36 -31.85 -48.95
CA ARG A 7 -44.11 -30.88 -50.05
C ARG A 7 -44.43 -29.41 -49.69
N THR A 8 -43.45 -28.52 -49.96
CA THR A 8 -43.49 -27.23 -50.72
C THR A 8 -44.65 -26.24 -50.51
N GLN A 9 -44.48 -24.91 -50.58
CA GLN A 9 -44.05 -24.17 -51.79
C GLN A 9 -44.11 -22.63 -51.55
N ARG A 10 -43.22 -21.90 -52.25
CA ARG A 10 -43.44 -20.61 -52.97
C ARG A 10 -43.72 -19.27 -52.22
N ALA A 11 -42.86 -18.29 -52.53
CA ALA A 11 -43.21 -16.87 -52.70
C ALA A 11 -44.12 -16.66 -53.95
N PRO A 12 -44.86 -15.53 -54.10
CA PRO A 12 -44.26 -14.31 -54.70
C PRO A 12 -44.93 -12.92 -54.41
N ARG A 13 -44.21 -11.84 -54.81
CA ARG A 13 -44.66 -10.52 -55.39
C ARG A 13 -45.48 -9.53 -54.52
N LYS A 14 -44.96 -8.32 -54.21
CA LYS A 14 -44.79 -7.06 -54.99
C LYS A 14 -45.98 -6.07 -54.87
N GLN A 15 -45.71 -4.86 -54.36
CA GLN A 15 -46.10 -3.51 -54.84
C GLN A 15 -45.84 -2.50 -53.70
N ALA A 16 -45.58 -1.20 -53.87
CA ALA A 16 -44.91 -0.35 -54.86
C ALA A 16 -44.94 1.08 -54.27
N THR A 17 -43.86 1.85 -54.51
CA THR A 17 -43.80 3.34 -54.60
C THR A 17 -44.14 4.18 -53.34
N THR A 18 -43.34 5.19 -52.93
CA THR A 18 -43.01 6.40 -53.72
C THR A 18 -41.79 7.16 -53.16
N ARG A 19 -40.99 7.72 -54.08
CA ARG A 19 -39.84 8.64 -53.89
C ARG A 19 -40.26 10.03 -53.42
N ARG A 20 -39.38 10.74 -52.70
CA ARG A 20 -38.80 12.02 -53.20
C ARG A 20 -37.47 12.38 -52.52
N LYS A 21 -36.48 12.66 -53.37
CA LYS A 21 -35.20 13.30 -53.08
C LYS A 21 -35.38 14.82 -53.02
N GLN A 22 -34.52 15.53 -52.29
CA GLN A 22 -33.75 16.63 -52.86
C GLN A 22 -32.50 16.89 -52.03
N ALA A 23 -31.37 16.93 -52.74
CA ALA A 23 -30.06 17.38 -52.28
C ALA A 23 -29.75 18.65 -53.07
N THR A 24 -29.07 19.63 -52.45
CA THR A 24 -28.20 20.54 -53.21
C THR A 24 -27.07 21.07 -52.34
N THR A 25 -25.86 20.69 -52.76
CA THR A 25 -24.55 21.31 -52.53
C THR A 25 -24.57 22.79 -52.98
N THR A 26 -23.72 23.67 -52.42
CA THR A 26 -22.85 24.60 -53.20
C THR A 26 -21.77 25.23 -52.29
N ARG A 27 -20.58 25.35 -52.88
CA ARG A 27 -19.29 25.85 -52.41
C ARG A 27 -19.17 27.39 -52.52
N MET A 28 -18.23 27.94 -51.74
CA MET A 28 -17.33 29.09 -52.05
C MET A 28 -17.91 30.49 -52.29
N HIS A 29 -17.43 31.47 -51.52
CA HIS A 29 -16.52 32.51 -52.03
C HIS A 29 -15.92 33.38 -50.92
N ALA A 30 -14.62 33.62 -51.02
CA ALA A 30 -13.88 34.69 -50.35
C ALA A 30 -14.02 36.00 -51.16
N THR A 31 -14.06 37.14 -50.47
CA THR A 31 -13.65 38.42 -51.06
C THR A 31 -13.05 39.34 -49.99
N THR A 32 -12.01 40.04 -50.43
CA THR A 32 -11.02 40.85 -49.71
C THR A 32 -11.32 42.36 -49.79
N ARG A 33 -10.51 43.14 -49.04
CA ARG A 33 -10.21 44.60 -49.13
C ARG A 33 -11.22 45.55 -48.45
N SER A 34 -10.85 46.68 -47.83
CA SER A 34 -9.57 47.41 -47.69
C SER A 34 -9.69 48.53 -46.64
N ASP A 35 -8.56 48.82 -45.97
CA ASP A 35 -7.93 50.10 -45.57
C ASP A 35 -8.75 51.37 -45.22
N ALA A 36 -8.39 51.98 -44.07
CA ALA A 36 -7.85 53.36 -43.93
C ALA A 36 -7.82 53.75 -42.42
N THR A 37 -6.68 53.73 -41.72
CA THR A 37 -5.76 54.86 -41.40
C THR A 37 -6.40 56.17 -40.90
N THR A 38 -6.11 56.54 -39.64
CA THR A 38 -5.69 57.90 -39.27
C THR A 38 -4.85 57.91 -37.99
N ARG A 39 -3.74 58.65 -38.05
CA ARG A 39 -2.69 58.93 -37.04
C ARG A 39 -2.99 60.21 -36.24
N SER A 40 -2.44 60.29 -35.02
CA SER A 40 -1.67 61.44 -34.47
C SER A 40 -1.18 61.06 -33.06
N ASP A 41 0.11 60.77 -32.80
CA ASP A 41 1.27 61.67 -32.61
C ASP A 41 1.08 62.73 -31.50
N ALA A 42 2.02 63.04 -30.59
CA ALA A 42 3.36 62.56 -30.23
C ALA A 42 3.78 63.30 -28.94
N THR A 43 4.58 62.74 -28.00
CA THR A 43 6.02 62.96 -27.73
C THR A 43 6.18 62.83 -26.19
N THR A 44 7.17 62.15 -25.59
CA THR A 44 8.63 62.40 -25.60
C THR A 44 9.41 61.18 -25.05
N ARG A 45 10.58 60.88 -25.68
CA ARG A 45 11.93 60.45 -25.18
C ARG A 45 12.01 59.60 -23.88
N SER A 46 12.84 58.56 -23.73
CA SER A 46 14.22 58.32 -24.18
C SER A 46 14.65 56.86 -23.95
N ASP A 47 15.68 56.44 -24.68
CA ASP A 47 16.47 55.21 -24.53
C ASP A 47 16.82 54.81 -23.08
N ALA A 48 16.68 53.50 -22.79
CA ALA A 48 17.68 52.69 -22.08
C ALA A 48 17.22 51.21 -22.09
N THR A 49 17.94 50.38 -22.83
CA THR A 49 17.89 48.91 -22.73
C THR A 49 18.34 48.48 -21.33
N ALA A 50 17.39 48.16 -20.45
CA ALA A 50 17.63 47.41 -19.22
C ALA A 50 17.14 45.97 -19.42
N ARG A 51 18.09 45.04 -19.38
CA ARG A 51 17.89 43.60 -19.33
C ARG A 51 16.86 43.28 -18.24
N ARG A 52 15.77 42.60 -18.61
CA ARG A 52 14.93 41.90 -17.64
C ARG A 52 15.66 40.61 -17.27
N ASP A 53 16.27 40.61 -16.09
CA ASP A 53 16.73 39.39 -15.46
C ASP A 53 15.52 38.47 -15.27
N ALA A 54 15.54 37.35 -15.98
CA ALA A 54 14.71 36.20 -15.68
C ALA A 54 15.09 35.67 -14.29
N PRO A 55 14.13 35.28 -13.43
CA PRO A 55 14.48 34.62 -12.18
C PRO A 55 15.22 33.32 -12.51
N THR A 56 16.46 33.25 -12.02
CA THR A 56 17.39 32.15 -12.26
C THR A 56 16.89 30.84 -11.66
N ARG A 57 17.28 29.77 -12.35
CA ARG A 57 16.87 28.36 -12.23
C ARG A 57 17.33 27.65 -10.93
N SER A 58 17.46 28.32 -9.78
CA SER A 58 18.14 27.76 -8.59
C SER A 58 17.30 27.36 -7.37
N ASP A 59 16.00 27.68 -7.30
CA ASP A 59 15.29 27.58 -6.01
C ASP A 59 14.53 26.24 -5.80
N ALA A 60 14.68 25.30 -6.73
CA ALA A 60 13.86 24.07 -6.81
C ALA A 60 14.38 22.87 -5.97
N ALA A 61 15.18 23.11 -4.93
CA ALA A 61 15.71 22.07 -4.05
C ALA A 61 15.44 22.31 -2.55
N GLU A 62 14.58 23.28 -2.22
CA GLU A 62 14.58 23.91 -0.90
C GLU A 62 14.03 23.07 0.26
N PRO A 63 12.84 22.45 0.32
CA PRO A 63 12.27 22.01 1.61
C PRO A 63 13.06 20.90 2.36
N ARG A 64 13.74 19.99 1.64
CA ARG A 64 14.63 18.98 2.26
C ARG A 64 16.07 19.48 2.48
N LYS A 65 16.55 20.44 1.69
CA LYS A 65 17.84 21.12 1.90
C LYS A 65 17.76 22.20 3.00
N GLU A 66 16.65 22.91 3.09
CA GLU A 66 16.31 23.90 4.12
C GLU A 66 16.22 23.25 5.49
N ALA A 67 15.64 22.05 5.57
CA ALA A 67 15.66 21.27 6.81
C ALA A 67 17.09 20.87 7.20
N LYS A 68 17.98 20.49 6.25
CA LYS A 68 19.42 20.25 6.55
C LYS A 68 20.14 21.51 7.06
N ASN A 69 19.65 22.71 6.73
CA ASN A 69 20.22 24.00 7.11
C ASN A 69 19.53 24.67 8.33
N ALA A 70 18.48 24.09 8.89
CA ALA A 70 17.78 24.62 10.06
C ALA A 70 18.58 24.36 11.35
N GLY A 71 18.61 25.33 12.27
CA GLY A 71 19.18 25.14 13.60
C GLY A 71 18.36 24.14 14.45
N PRO A 72 18.91 23.64 15.57
CA PRO A 72 18.16 22.79 16.48
C PRO A 72 16.92 23.51 17.05
N THR A 73 15.76 22.85 17.01
CA THR A 73 14.49 23.42 17.47
C THR A 73 14.26 23.13 18.94
N LYS A 74 14.08 24.17 19.77
CA LYS A 74 13.74 24.02 21.19
C LYS A 74 12.33 23.47 21.39
N ILE A 75 12.19 22.57 22.34
CA ILE A 75 10.94 21.94 22.72
C ILE A 75 10.87 21.73 24.23
N SER A 76 9.64 21.75 24.77
CA SER A 76 9.35 21.51 26.19
C SER A 76 8.44 20.29 26.32
N LEU A 77 8.89 19.24 27.02
CA LEU A 77 8.06 18.07 27.33
C LEU A 77 7.46 18.18 28.72
N ARG A 78 6.18 17.82 28.83
CA ARG A 78 5.43 17.89 30.08
C ARG A 78 4.56 16.67 30.28
N ALA A 79 4.52 16.21 31.52
CA ALA A 79 3.61 15.19 32.00
C ALA A 79 3.06 15.62 33.34
N ARG A 80 1.80 15.26 33.64
CA ARG A 80 1.17 15.60 34.90
C ARG A 80 2.00 15.08 36.09
N GLY A 81 2.22 15.95 37.08
CA GLY A 81 2.95 15.58 38.30
C GLY A 81 4.47 15.49 38.14
N SER A 82 5.01 15.81 36.97
CA SER A 82 6.45 15.84 36.69
C SER A 82 6.96 17.27 36.47
N LYS A 83 8.28 17.49 36.64
CA LYS A 83 8.94 18.71 36.18
C LYS A 83 9.05 18.68 34.65
N ALA A 84 8.87 19.83 34.01
CA ALA A 84 9.06 19.97 32.56
C ALA A 84 10.53 19.72 32.18
N VAL A 85 10.75 19.14 31.00
CA VAL A 85 12.08 18.91 30.43
C VAL A 85 12.22 19.71 29.16
N GLU A 86 13.28 20.51 29.08
CA GLU A 86 13.62 21.27 27.88
C GLU A 86 14.68 20.50 27.08
N TRP A 87 14.50 20.45 25.76
CA TRP A 87 15.45 19.83 24.85
C TRP A 87 15.46 20.56 23.49
N ALA A 88 16.35 20.15 22.59
CA ALA A 88 16.40 20.67 21.24
C ALA A 88 16.59 19.54 20.22
N VAL A 89 15.70 19.47 19.22
CA VAL A 89 15.75 18.46 18.16
C VAL A 89 16.56 18.98 17.00
N THR A 90 17.59 18.22 16.60
CA THR A 90 18.37 18.53 15.39
C THR A 90 17.63 18.05 14.15
N PRO A 91 17.82 18.71 12.98
CA PRO A 91 17.19 18.25 11.75
C PRO A 91 17.61 16.84 11.34
N ALA A 92 18.88 16.48 11.52
CA ALA A 92 19.38 15.14 11.22
C ALA A 92 18.64 14.06 12.02
N LEU A 93 18.37 14.34 13.31
CA LEU A 93 17.64 13.44 14.17
C LEU A 93 16.16 13.31 13.76
N ALA A 94 15.52 14.43 13.41
CA ALA A 94 14.15 14.44 12.87
C ALA A 94 14.01 13.67 11.56
N MET A 95 14.93 13.88 10.61
CA MET A 95 14.93 13.17 9.34
C MET A 95 15.14 11.67 9.51
N ARG A 96 16.10 11.26 10.36
CA ARG A 96 16.35 9.86 10.67
C ARG A 96 15.09 9.15 11.16
N TRP A 97 14.43 9.73 12.16
CA TRP A 97 13.28 9.09 12.79
C TRP A 97 12.01 9.18 11.95
N SER A 98 11.78 10.30 11.28
CA SER A 98 10.71 10.41 10.28
C SER A 98 10.87 9.32 9.21
N SER A 99 12.09 9.11 8.69
CA SER A 99 12.40 8.03 7.74
C SER A 99 12.20 6.64 8.34
N ALA A 100 12.52 6.43 9.62
CA ALA A 100 12.32 5.14 10.30
C ALA A 100 10.83 4.77 10.43
N VAL A 101 9.97 5.75 10.75
CA VAL A 101 8.51 5.57 10.84
C VAL A 101 7.86 5.43 9.46
N LEU A 102 8.34 6.20 8.48
CA LEU A 102 7.99 6.05 7.05
C LEU A 102 8.17 4.63 6.53
N ASN A 103 9.19 3.94 7.02
CA ASN A 103 9.52 2.58 6.61
C ASN A 103 9.05 1.52 7.62
N ARG A 104 8.02 1.79 8.42
CA ARG A 104 7.56 0.85 9.46
C ARG A 104 6.98 -0.46 8.96
N ARG A 105 6.45 -0.49 7.73
CA ARG A 105 6.00 -1.74 7.09
C ARG A 105 7.11 -2.81 7.09
N ARG A 106 8.38 -2.39 7.13
CA ARG A 106 9.54 -3.28 7.18
C ARG A 106 9.80 -3.95 8.53
N TRP A 107 9.36 -3.34 9.63
CA TRP A 107 9.79 -3.77 10.97
C TRP A 107 8.66 -3.91 11.99
N ALA A 108 7.50 -3.27 11.80
CA ALA A 108 6.41 -3.27 12.78
C ALA A 108 5.76 -4.66 12.97
N GLY A 109 5.80 -5.49 11.91
CA GLY A 109 5.28 -6.85 11.89
C GLY A 109 6.22 -7.91 12.51
N ASP A 110 7.53 -7.64 12.57
CA ASP A 110 8.53 -8.54 13.15
C ASP A 110 8.89 -8.13 14.59
N GLU A 111 8.72 -9.03 15.56
CA GLU A 111 8.93 -8.71 16.96
C GLU A 111 10.40 -8.36 17.28
N LYS A 112 11.36 -9.03 16.62
CA LYS A 112 12.79 -8.77 16.83
C LYS A 112 13.20 -7.40 16.27
N SER A 113 12.79 -7.09 15.04
CA SER A 113 13.07 -5.81 14.39
C SER A 113 12.35 -4.66 15.10
N SER A 114 11.10 -4.85 15.51
CA SER A 114 10.38 -3.88 16.34
C SER A 114 11.10 -3.61 17.66
N ALA A 115 11.62 -4.64 18.34
CA ALA A 115 12.36 -4.46 19.59
C ALA A 115 13.68 -3.68 19.39
N ARG A 116 14.38 -3.92 18.26
CA ARG A 116 15.58 -3.16 17.89
C ARG A 116 15.27 -1.68 17.63
N GLN A 117 14.20 -1.39 16.89
CA GLN A 117 13.78 -0.02 16.64
C GLN A 117 13.39 0.70 17.94
N SER A 118 12.73 0.00 18.86
CA SER A 118 12.46 0.52 20.21
C SER A 118 13.73 0.83 21.00
N LEU A 119 14.74 -0.03 20.96
CA LEU A 119 16.03 0.24 21.60
C LEU A 119 16.73 1.45 20.98
N ALA A 120 16.79 1.51 19.65
CA ALA A 120 17.37 2.66 18.95
C ALA A 120 16.62 3.96 19.28
N ALA A 121 15.29 3.91 19.44
CA ALA A 121 14.46 5.04 19.84
C ALA A 121 14.82 5.54 21.24
N ALA A 122 15.05 4.63 22.18
CA ALA A 122 15.55 4.98 23.50
C ALA A 122 16.93 5.64 23.42
N GLU A 123 17.86 5.08 22.65
CA GLU A 123 19.23 5.61 22.50
C GLU A 123 19.28 6.98 21.82
N ALA A 124 18.30 7.29 20.98
CA ALA A 124 18.17 8.60 20.34
C ALA A 124 17.78 9.72 21.31
N LEU A 125 17.29 9.38 22.51
CA LEU A 125 16.87 10.35 23.52
C LEU A 125 18.04 10.67 24.47
N PRO A 126 18.23 11.95 24.83
CA PRO A 126 19.27 12.36 25.77
C PRO A 126 19.00 11.72 27.14
N ARG A 127 20.05 11.62 27.95
CA ARG A 127 19.99 10.95 29.25
C ARG A 127 18.93 11.56 30.16
N GLU A 128 18.84 12.88 30.23
CA GLU A 128 17.87 13.58 31.08
C GLU A 128 16.42 13.23 30.70
N LEU A 129 16.15 13.06 29.41
CA LEU A 129 14.81 12.75 28.92
C LEU A 129 14.46 11.27 29.14
N ARG A 130 15.43 10.36 29.04
CA ARG A 130 15.26 8.96 29.44
C ARG A 130 14.98 8.83 30.93
N GLU A 131 15.76 9.49 31.78
CA GLU A 131 15.55 9.51 33.23
C GLU A 131 14.18 10.12 33.59
N TRP A 132 13.75 11.16 32.86
CA TRP A 132 12.42 11.72 33.01
C TRP A 132 11.31 10.75 32.61
N LEU A 133 11.44 10.06 31.46
CA LEU A 133 10.48 9.03 31.03
C LEU A 133 10.38 7.88 32.03
N ASP A 134 11.53 7.40 32.54
CA ASP A 134 11.61 6.36 33.58
C ASP A 134 10.96 6.81 34.90
N SER A 135 10.91 8.12 35.17
CA SER A 135 10.24 8.67 36.35
C SER A 135 8.70 8.70 36.22
N LEU A 136 8.19 8.62 34.98
CA LEU A 136 6.76 8.47 34.73
C LEU A 136 6.42 7.00 35.00
N GLY A 137 5.51 6.70 35.94
CA GLY A 137 5.21 5.29 36.26
C GLY A 137 4.47 5.01 37.58
N GLY A 138 4.33 6.00 38.47
CA GLY A 138 3.57 5.88 39.73
C GLY A 138 2.10 6.32 39.64
N GLU A 139 1.40 6.27 40.78
CA GLU A 139 -0.05 6.55 40.93
C GLU A 139 -0.52 7.95 40.46
N GLY A 140 0.40 8.86 40.09
CA GLY A 140 0.11 10.22 39.65
C GLY A 140 0.15 10.47 38.12
N PHE A 141 0.72 9.55 37.33
CA PHE A 141 0.81 9.71 35.88
C PHE A 141 -0.46 9.23 35.20
N ASP A 142 -1.13 10.11 34.46
CA ASP A 142 -2.39 9.79 33.79
C ASP A 142 -2.20 9.31 32.35
N GLY A 143 -0.98 8.98 31.92
CA GLY A 143 -0.73 8.45 30.58
C GLY A 143 -0.63 9.50 29.47
N LEU A 144 -0.70 10.81 29.77
CA LEU A 144 -0.59 11.88 28.79
C LEU A 144 0.78 12.59 28.86
N VAL A 145 1.45 12.68 27.71
CA VAL A 145 2.62 13.53 27.51
C VAL A 145 2.32 14.59 26.48
N GLU A 146 2.65 15.84 26.82
CA GLU A 146 2.61 16.97 25.91
C GLU A 146 4.03 17.29 25.43
N VAL A 147 4.18 17.43 24.12
CA VAL A 147 5.35 18.02 23.47
C VAL A 147 4.97 19.42 22.98
N HIS A 148 5.48 20.44 23.66
CA HIS A 148 5.28 21.81 23.26
C HIS A 148 6.38 22.26 22.30
N VAL A 149 5.96 22.77 21.14
CA VAL A 149 6.85 23.32 20.12
C VAL A 149 6.59 24.82 20.03
N GLU A 150 7.63 25.63 20.21
CA GLU A 150 7.53 27.07 20.01
C GLU A 150 7.33 27.37 18.52
N HIS A 151 6.45 28.29 18.17
CA HIS A 151 6.21 28.72 16.79
C HIS A 151 6.59 30.18 16.63
N GLU A 152 7.70 30.42 15.94
CA GLU A 152 8.13 31.76 15.51
C GLU A 152 7.93 31.95 14.01
N SER A 153 8.23 30.90 13.23
CA SER A 153 8.07 30.87 11.78
C SER A 153 7.97 29.43 11.28
N GLU A 154 7.57 29.23 10.03
CA GLU A 154 7.60 27.92 9.40
C GLU A 154 9.02 27.31 9.38
N ARG A 155 10.06 28.14 9.18
CA ARG A 155 11.43 27.65 8.97
C ARG A 155 12.14 27.19 10.25
N GLN A 156 11.90 27.83 11.40
CA GLN A 156 12.71 27.59 12.62
C GLN A 156 12.30 26.32 13.39
N SER A 157 11.00 25.97 13.38
CA SER A 157 10.48 24.89 14.23
C SER A 157 10.18 23.60 13.46
N TRP A 158 10.66 23.51 12.22
CA TRP A 158 10.37 22.41 11.31
C TRP A 158 10.87 21.04 11.79
N PRO A 159 12.13 20.86 12.25
CA PRO A 159 12.61 19.59 12.81
C PRO A 159 11.71 18.99 13.88
N ALA A 160 11.29 19.79 14.86
CA ALA A 160 10.42 19.31 15.94
C ALA A 160 9.01 18.93 15.47
N ARG A 161 8.52 19.56 14.39
CA ARG A 161 7.22 19.22 13.79
C ARG A 161 7.26 17.92 12.98
N LEU A 162 8.40 17.58 12.38
CA LEU A 162 8.60 16.31 11.67
C LEU A 162 8.96 15.13 12.57
N PHE A 163 9.59 15.41 13.72
CA PHE A 163 10.05 14.35 14.63
C PHE A 163 8.86 13.49 15.10
N PRO A 164 8.90 12.15 14.98
CA PRO A 164 7.78 11.27 15.37
C PRO A 164 7.77 11.00 16.88
N TRP A 165 7.42 12.04 17.65
CA TRP A 165 7.37 12.00 19.11
C TRP A 165 6.54 10.84 19.66
N GLU A 166 5.40 10.58 19.02
CA GLU A 166 4.42 9.57 19.40
C GLU A 166 5.04 8.17 19.42
N TYR A 167 5.82 7.84 18.38
CA TYR A 167 6.53 6.58 18.33
C TYR A 167 7.76 6.59 19.23
N VAL A 168 8.65 7.59 19.11
CA VAL A 168 9.95 7.55 19.80
C VAL A 168 9.80 7.53 21.32
N LEU A 169 8.94 8.38 21.89
CA LEU A 169 8.73 8.44 23.33
C LEU A 169 8.04 7.17 23.85
N THR A 170 7.09 6.61 23.09
CA THR A 170 6.39 5.38 23.47
C THR A 170 7.31 4.17 23.37
N ALA A 171 8.17 4.13 22.36
CA ALA A 171 9.10 3.03 22.11
C ALA A 171 10.28 3.01 23.09
N ALA A 172 10.68 4.18 23.61
CA ALA A 172 11.71 4.31 24.63
C ALA A 172 11.24 3.86 26.04
N ARG A 173 9.94 3.68 26.24
CA ARG A 173 9.36 3.27 27.52
C ARG A 173 9.51 1.77 27.77
N LYS A 174 9.53 1.35 29.04
CA LYS A 174 9.62 -0.08 29.40
C LYS A 174 8.33 -0.80 29.01
N ARG A 175 8.48 -2.03 28.48
CA ARG A 175 7.38 -2.85 27.93
C ARG A 175 6.23 -3.14 28.90
N ASN A 176 6.47 -3.07 30.21
CA ASN A 176 5.48 -3.38 31.25
C ASN A 176 4.77 -2.14 31.83
N GLU A 177 5.08 -0.94 31.33
CA GLU A 177 4.47 0.29 31.83
C GLU A 177 3.14 0.61 31.11
N PRO A 178 2.22 1.35 31.75
CA PRO A 178 0.94 1.69 31.14
C PRO A 178 1.14 2.47 29.83
N PRO A 179 0.27 2.29 28.82
CA PRO A 179 0.48 2.91 27.53
C PRO A 179 0.30 4.43 27.61
N MET A 180 1.17 5.16 26.90
CA MET A 180 1.24 6.62 26.93
C MET A 180 0.75 7.24 25.62
N THR A 181 -0.06 8.29 25.72
CA THR A 181 -0.52 9.11 24.60
C THR A 181 0.33 10.37 24.55
N VAL A 182 0.98 10.60 23.41
CA VAL A 182 1.72 11.82 23.15
C VAL A 182 0.84 12.76 22.32
N MET A 183 0.78 14.03 22.72
CA MET A 183 0.12 15.10 21.98
C MET A 183 1.05 16.27 21.83
N ARG A 184 0.84 17.08 20.79
CA ARG A 184 1.67 18.23 20.48
C ARG A 184 0.91 19.51 20.74
N SER A 185 1.57 20.52 21.30
CA SER A 185 1.00 21.86 21.38
C SER A 185 1.88 22.88 20.67
N ILE A 186 1.22 23.85 20.04
CA ILE A 186 1.86 24.92 19.30
C ILE A 186 1.11 26.21 19.59
N ALA A 187 1.84 27.26 19.99
CA ALA A 187 1.20 28.53 20.32
C ALA A 187 0.57 29.15 19.06
N PRO A 188 -0.68 29.63 19.11
CA PRO A 188 -1.29 30.31 17.99
C PRO A 188 -0.65 31.69 17.79
N ASP A 189 -0.59 32.15 16.53
CA ASP A 189 -0.06 33.47 16.16
C ASP A 189 -0.84 34.61 16.85
N ALA A 190 -2.16 34.40 17.02
CA ALA A 190 -3.05 35.34 17.70
C ALA A 190 -3.31 34.94 19.15
N LYS A 191 -3.04 35.86 20.09
CA LYS A 191 -3.24 35.65 21.54
C LYS A 191 -4.70 35.46 21.98
N THR A 192 -5.66 35.91 21.17
CA THR A 192 -7.09 35.73 21.46
C THR A 192 -7.80 35.23 20.22
N VAL A 193 -8.45 34.07 20.35
CA VAL A 193 -9.16 33.42 19.25
C VAL A 193 -10.60 33.15 19.66
N ARG A 194 -11.57 33.59 18.87
CA ARG A 194 -12.98 33.26 19.08
C ARG A 194 -13.28 31.88 18.51
N ARG A 195 -13.77 30.99 19.38
CA ARG A 195 -14.26 29.65 19.06
C ARG A 195 -15.66 29.55 19.64
N SER A 196 -16.65 29.21 18.80
CA SER A 196 -18.01 28.96 19.27
C SER A 196 -18.53 27.66 18.68
N SER A 197 -19.55 27.08 19.28
CA SER A 197 -20.21 25.92 18.71
C SER A 197 -21.35 26.41 17.83
N ASN A 198 -21.30 26.05 16.55
CA ASN A 198 -22.35 26.40 15.59
C ASN A 198 -22.91 25.17 14.87
N GLY A 199 -22.41 23.96 15.17
CA GLY A 199 -22.90 22.70 14.62
C GLY A 199 -22.58 22.49 13.14
N VAL A 200 -21.82 23.38 12.51
CA VAL A 200 -21.47 23.30 11.09
C VAL A 200 -20.20 22.48 10.90
N VAL A 201 -20.30 21.47 10.05
CA VAL A 201 -19.19 20.60 9.63
C VAL A 201 -18.93 20.87 8.16
N LEU A 202 -17.73 21.32 7.82
CA LEU A 202 -17.30 21.46 6.44
C LEU A 202 -16.52 20.21 6.03
N TYR A 203 -17.03 19.50 5.02
CA TYR A 203 -16.38 18.33 4.42
C TYR A 203 -15.83 18.74 3.06
N VAL A 204 -14.50 18.71 2.91
CA VAL A 204 -13.83 19.15 1.69
C VAL A 204 -13.19 17.93 1.04
N GLU A 205 -13.58 17.68 -0.21
CA GLU A 205 -13.05 16.59 -1.02
C GLU A 205 -12.43 17.18 -2.29
N SER A 206 -11.22 16.70 -2.65
CA SER A 206 -10.50 17.21 -3.82
C SER A 206 -9.78 16.08 -4.55
N ALA A 207 -10.26 15.78 -5.76
CA ALA A 207 -9.69 14.87 -6.75
C ALA A 207 -9.69 15.52 -8.14
N PRO A 208 -9.03 16.67 -8.31
CA PRO A 208 -9.10 17.45 -9.54
C PRO A 208 -8.48 16.71 -10.74
N ALA A 209 -8.80 17.21 -11.94
CA ALA A 209 -8.38 16.63 -13.21
C ALA A 209 -8.87 15.17 -13.38
N GLY A 210 -8.00 14.24 -13.77
CA GLY A 210 -8.36 12.85 -14.04
C GLY A 210 -8.61 11.99 -12.79
N LEU A 211 -8.33 12.49 -11.59
CA LEU A 211 -8.31 11.69 -10.37
C LEU A 211 -9.71 11.27 -9.89
N ARG A 212 -10.72 12.13 -10.04
CA ARG A 212 -12.11 11.83 -9.64
C ARG A 212 -12.74 10.66 -10.40
N ALA A 213 -12.21 10.32 -11.59
CA ALA A 213 -12.67 9.13 -12.31
C ALA A 213 -12.26 7.81 -11.63
N GLU A 214 -11.18 7.85 -10.82
CA GLU A 214 -10.58 6.68 -10.19
C GLU A 214 -10.90 6.60 -8.69
N TYR A 215 -11.38 7.69 -8.07
CA TYR A 215 -11.58 7.79 -6.62
C TYR A 215 -12.95 8.37 -6.23
N GLY A 216 -13.58 7.76 -5.21
CA GLY A 216 -14.83 8.21 -4.61
C GLY A 216 -14.71 8.47 -3.11
N PHE A 217 -15.50 9.42 -2.59
CA PHE A 217 -15.45 9.89 -1.20
C PHE A 217 -16.70 9.52 -0.37
N ASP A 218 -17.65 8.79 -0.95
CA ASP A 218 -18.96 8.51 -0.33
C ASP A 218 -18.85 7.71 0.97
N SER A 219 -17.98 6.70 1.01
CA SER A 219 -17.79 5.84 2.17
C SER A 219 -17.25 6.64 3.37
N GLU A 220 -16.23 7.46 3.14
CA GLU A 220 -15.65 8.32 4.17
C GLU A 220 -16.64 9.39 4.64
N ARG A 221 -17.34 10.05 3.71
CA ARG A 221 -18.38 11.02 4.05
C ARG A 221 -19.49 10.40 4.90
N THR A 222 -19.91 9.19 4.55
CA THR A 222 -20.92 8.43 5.31
C THR A 222 -20.42 8.14 6.72
N LEU A 223 -19.17 7.70 6.86
CA LEU A 223 -18.52 7.46 8.16
C LEU A 223 -18.52 8.74 9.02
N VAL A 224 -18.10 9.88 8.47
CA VAL A 224 -18.10 11.17 9.17
C VAL A 224 -19.51 11.56 9.62
N CYS A 225 -20.50 11.49 8.72
CA CYS A 225 -21.89 11.79 9.04
C CYS A 225 -22.41 10.92 10.19
N ARG A 226 -22.24 9.61 10.10
CA ARG A 226 -22.77 8.65 11.08
C ARG A 226 -22.09 8.81 12.44
N ALA A 227 -20.76 8.94 12.47
CA ALA A 227 -20.01 9.14 13.70
C ALA A 227 -20.37 10.45 14.42
N LEU A 228 -20.65 11.52 13.67
CA LEU A 228 -21.11 12.81 14.21
C LEU A 228 -22.63 12.87 14.50
N GLY A 229 -23.39 11.84 14.11
CA GLY A 229 -24.85 11.78 14.26
C GLY A 229 -25.58 12.77 13.36
N ILE A 230 -25.06 13.01 12.15
CA ILE A 230 -25.64 13.89 11.13
C ILE A 230 -26.62 13.05 10.30
N PRO A 231 -27.91 13.40 10.28
CA PRO A 231 -28.88 12.70 9.44
C PRO A 231 -28.68 13.06 7.96
N ASP A 232 -29.09 12.17 7.06
CA ASP A 232 -28.89 12.33 5.62
C ASP A 232 -29.58 13.60 5.07
N ASP A 233 -30.72 13.97 5.67
CA ASP A 233 -31.45 15.20 5.37
C ASP A 233 -30.75 16.48 5.84
N ALA A 234 -29.62 16.39 6.55
CA ALA A 234 -28.79 17.50 7.01
C ALA A 234 -27.44 17.61 6.27
N VAL A 235 -27.23 16.83 5.22
CA VAL A 235 -26.11 16.98 4.28
C VAL A 235 -26.49 17.96 3.17
N ARG A 236 -25.59 18.90 2.86
CA ARG A 236 -25.80 19.95 1.85
C ARG A 236 -24.55 20.11 0.99
N GLU A 237 -24.73 20.41 -0.29
CA GLU A 237 -23.63 20.85 -1.15
C GLU A 237 -23.43 22.38 -1.03
N TRP A 238 -22.18 22.82 -1.06
CA TRP A 238 -21.86 24.23 -1.23
C TRP A 238 -22.21 24.67 -2.66
N ARG A 239 -22.96 25.77 -2.81
CA ARG A 239 -23.38 26.32 -4.11
C ARG A 239 -22.95 27.77 -4.33
N GLY A 240 -21.88 28.22 -3.66
CA GLY A 240 -21.31 29.56 -3.84
C GLY A 240 -22.09 30.75 -3.24
N THR A 241 -23.36 30.59 -2.86
CA THR A 241 -24.12 31.67 -2.21
C THR A 241 -23.90 31.69 -0.69
N PRO A 242 -23.57 32.85 -0.08
CA PRO A 242 -23.44 33.00 1.37
C PRO A 242 -24.82 33.05 2.05
N ARG A 243 -25.60 31.96 1.97
CA ARG A 243 -26.66 31.74 2.96
C ARG A 243 -25.97 31.17 4.18
N ARG A 244 -26.13 31.80 5.36
CA ARG A 244 -25.81 31.15 6.63
C ARG A 244 -26.64 29.87 6.68
N THR A 245 -26.00 28.73 6.41
CA THR A 245 -26.50 27.42 6.83
C THR A 245 -26.43 27.43 8.34
N ALA A 246 -27.48 27.95 8.98
CA ALA A 246 -27.67 27.75 10.39
C ALA A 246 -27.79 26.24 10.59
N ALA A 247 -27.01 25.68 11.51
CA ALA A 247 -27.26 24.33 11.97
C ALA A 247 -28.73 24.19 12.34
N ARG A 248 -29.31 23.03 12.03
CA ARG A 248 -30.67 22.68 12.47
C ARG A 248 -30.76 22.97 13.98
N ALA A 249 -31.86 23.56 14.45
CA ALA A 249 -32.00 23.91 15.86
C ALA A 249 -31.71 22.68 16.75
N GLY A 250 -30.60 22.70 17.49
CA GLY A 250 -30.16 21.59 18.35
C GLY A 250 -29.44 20.42 17.66
N GLY A 251 -29.09 20.51 16.36
CA GLY A 251 -28.41 19.44 15.59
C GLY A 251 -27.18 19.92 14.82
N ARG A 252 -26.56 19.02 14.03
CA ARG A 252 -25.40 19.32 13.17
C ARG A 252 -25.80 19.36 11.70
N THR A 253 -25.03 20.07 10.88
CA THR A 253 -25.20 20.13 9.43
C THR A 253 -23.85 19.95 8.76
N LEU A 254 -23.78 19.05 7.79
CA LEU A 254 -22.57 18.84 6.99
C LEU A 254 -22.72 19.55 5.64
N VAL A 255 -21.72 20.36 5.28
CA VAL A 255 -21.63 21.02 3.98
C VAL A 255 -20.46 20.42 3.22
N VAL A 256 -20.74 19.86 2.05
CA VAL A 256 -19.75 19.30 1.11
C VAL A 256 -19.22 20.40 0.21
N LEU A 257 -17.90 20.52 0.12
CA LEU A 257 -17.18 21.37 -0.80
C LEU A 257 -16.33 20.49 -1.72
N GLU A 258 -16.70 20.44 -2.99
CA GLU A 258 -16.16 19.51 -3.98
C GLU A 258 -15.17 20.22 -4.91
N ASP A 259 -13.96 19.68 -5.05
CA ASP A 259 -12.88 20.17 -5.92
C ASP A 259 -12.75 21.71 -5.92
N PRO A 260 -12.62 22.36 -4.76
CA PRO A 260 -12.61 23.80 -4.72
C PRO A 260 -11.34 24.36 -5.36
N ASP A 261 -11.42 25.56 -5.93
CA ASP A 261 -10.25 26.41 -6.06
C ASP A 261 -10.00 27.19 -4.76
N GLN A 262 -8.86 27.87 -4.67
CA GLN A 262 -8.49 28.58 -3.44
C GLN A 262 -9.51 29.65 -3.02
N ALA A 263 -10.06 30.40 -3.98
CA ALA A 263 -10.98 31.51 -3.70
C ALA A 263 -12.35 30.99 -3.24
N GLU A 264 -12.84 29.94 -3.89
CA GLU A 264 -14.06 29.24 -3.50
C GLU A 264 -13.94 28.67 -2.09
N PHE A 265 -12.81 28.02 -1.78
CA PHE A 265 -12.55 27.44 -0.47
C PHE A 265 -12.55 28.52 0.62
N GLU A 266 -11.83 29.61 0.41
CA GLU A 266 -11.80 30.72 1.37
C GLU A 266 -13.19 31.34 1.56
N THR A 267 -13.95 31.50 0.49
CA THR A 267 -15.32 32.03 0.52
C THR A 267 -16.24 31.13 1.35
N ALA A 268 -16.18 29.82 1.13
CA ALA A 268 -16.96 28.83 1.89
C ALA A 268 -16.62 28.88 3.37
N VAL A 269 -15.33 28.87 3.74
CA VAL A 269 -14.90 28.95 5.14
C VAL A 269 -15.37 30.25 5.79
N ARG A 270 -15.22 31.40 5.13
CA ARG A 270 -15.68 32.71 5.66
C ARG A 270 -17.19 32.76 5.86
N ALA A 271 -17.97 32.19 4.95
CA ALA A 271 -19.43 32.20 5.00
C ALA A 271 -20.00 31.23 6.05
N LEU A 272 -19.39 30.05 6.18
CA LEU A 272 -19.87 28.98 7.05
C LEU A 272 -19.32 29.09 8.48
N ALA A 273 -18.11 29.63 8.63
CA ALA A 273 -17.35 29.67 9.88
C ALA A 273 -17.37 28.29 10.60
N PRO A 274 -16.94 27.20 9.94
CA PRO A 274 -17.21 25.84 10.38
C PRO A 274 -16.60 25.53 11.75
N GLU A 275 -17.31 24.74 12.54
CA GLU A 275 -16.82 24.23 13.83
C GLU A 275 -15.87 23.05 13.65
N ILE A 276 -16.19 22.14 12.72
CA ILE A 276 -15.34 21.04 12.30
C ILE A 276 -15.02 21.20 10.82
N VAL A 277 -13.77 20.99 10.43
CA VAL A 277 -13.39 20.80 9.03
C VAL A 277 -12.77 19.43 8.85
N HIS A 278 -13.26 18.67 7.88
CA HIS A 278 -12.68 17.40 7.46
C HIS A 278 -12.17 17.55 6.02
N ILE A 279 -10.89 17.29 5.82
CA ILE A 279 -10.17 17.41 4.55
C ILE A 279 -9.80 16.01 4.09
N THR A 280 -10.28 15.62 2.90
CA THR A 280 -9.93 14.36 2.24
C THR A 280 -9.57 14.60 0.77
N GLY A 281 -8.97 13.61 0.11
CA GLY A 281 -8.49 13.70 -1.27
C GLY A 281 -6.98 13.67 -1.35
N PHE A 282 -6.43 14.35 -2.35
CA PHE A 282 -5.02 14.21 -2.68
C PHE A 282 -4.17 15.31 -2.07
N ASP A 283 -3.14 14.91 -1.32
CA ASP A 283 -2.02 15.80 -1.06
C ASP A 283 -1.18 16.02 -2.33
N THR A 284 -0.34 17.05 -2.33
CA THR A 284 0.45 17.42 -3.50
C THR A 284 1.43 16.33 -3.96
N HIS A 285 2.00 15.53 -3.05
CA HIS A 285 2.93 14.45 -3.42
C HIS A 285 2.17 13.30 -4.08
N GLN A 286 1.09 12.85 -3.45
CA GLN A 286 0.28 11.73 -3.94
C GLN A 286 -0.39 12.10 -5.27
N GLY A 287 -1.04 13.26 -5.33
CA GLY A 287 -1.83 13.68 -6.49
C GLY A 287 -0.98 13.87 -7.75
N PHE A 288 0.16 14.55 -7.66
CA PHE A 288 1.03 14.70 -8.84
C PHE A 288 1.68 13.38 -9.28
N ALA A 289 2.04 12.50 -8.34
CA ALA A 289 2.56 11.17 -8.69
C ALA A 289 1.52 10.34 -9.46
N MET A 290 0.27 10.32 -8.99
CA MET A 290 -0.81 9.57 -9.66
C MET A 290 -1.18 10.15 -11.02
N LEU A 291 -1.21 11.47 -11.17
CA LEU A 291 -1.44 12.11 -12.46
C LEU A 291 -0.34 11.78 -13.48
N ALA A 292 0.92 11.69 -13.02
CA ALA A 292 2.02 11.28 -13.88
C ALA A 292 1.86 9.83 -14.36
N GLU A 293 1.41 8.91 -13.50
CA GLU A 293 1.13 7.52 -13.90
C GLU A 293 -0.06 7.42 -14.87
N LEU A 294 -1.17 8.13 -14.59
CA LEU A 294 -2.31 8.19 -15.51
C LEU A 294 -1.92 8.75 -16.89
N ALA A 295 -1.01 9.72 -16.93
CA ALA A 295 -0.48 10.26 -18.19
C ALA A 295 0.34 9.20 -18.96
N LYS A 296 1.20 8.44 -18.26
CA LYS A 296 1.95 7.33 -18.86
C LYS A 296 1.03 6.24 -19.40
N GLU A 297 -0.01 5.87 -18.67
CA GLU A 297 -0.99 4.88 -19.12
C GLU A 297 -1.76 5.34 -20.35
N ARG A 298 -2.20 6.60 -20.37
CA ARG A 298 -2.86 7.20 -21.55
C ARG A 298 -1.93 7.22 -22.76
N ALA A 299 -0.64 7.53 -22.57
CA ALA A 299 0.35 7.48 -23.64
C ALA A 299 0.57 6.04 -24.16
N LYS A 300 0.61 5.04 -23.27
CA LYS A 300 0.69 3.61 -23.64
C LYS A 300 -0.55 3.17 -24.44
N LYS A 301 -1.76 3.51 -23.98
CA LYS A 301 -3.02 3.18 -24.67
C LYS A 301 -3.14 3.89 -26.02
N SER A 302 -2.66 5.13 -26.13
CA SER A 302 -2.61 5.88 -27.39
C SER A 302 -1.63 5.27 -28.40
N LYS A 303 -0.43 4.85 -27.95
CA LYS A 303 0.53 4.11 -28.79
C LYS A 303 0.01 2.75 -29.23
N ALA A 304 -0.69 2.01 -28.36
CA ALA A 304 -1.32 0.75 -28.71
C ALA A 304 -2.42 0.93 -29.77
N ALA A 305 -3.24 1.98 -29.65
CA ALA A 305 -4.29 2.33 -30.62
C ALA A 305 -3.75 2.89 -31.95
N ALA A 306 -2.54 3.47 -31.96
CA ALA A 306 -1.90 4.01 -33.16
C ALA A 306 -1.08 2.96 -33.95
N THR A 307 -1.16 1.68 -33.60
CA THR A 307 -0.48 0.60 -34.34
C THR A 307 -1.25 0.14 -35.59
N GLU A 308 -1.80 1.09 -36.35
CA GLU A 308 -2.08 0.97 -37.79
C GLU A 308 -1.70 2.31 -38.44
N CYS A 309 -0.56 2.34 -39.13
CA CYS A 309 0.09 3.47 -39.81
C CYS A 309 0.88 4.46 -38.94
N ALA A 310 2.19 4.22 -38.77
CA ALA A 310 3.29 4.99 -39.38
C ALA A 310 4.62 4.85 -38.61
N SER A 311 5.69 5.28 -39.29
CA SER A 311 7.12 5.05 -39.09
C SER A 311 7.73 5.46 -37.74
N LYS A 312 8.79 4.73 -37.39
CA LYS A 312 9.83 5.11 -36.42
C LYS A 312 10.48 6.41 -36.90
N ASP A 313 10.29 7.49 -36.15
CA ASP A 313 11.19 8.66 -36.03
C ASP A 313 10.35 9.77 -35.38
N ASP A 314 10.22 9.70 -34.05
CA ASP A 314 9.93 10.84 -33.17
C ASP A 314 9.88 10.30 -31.72
N GLU A 315 11.02 10.36 -31.04
CA GLU A 315 11.09 10.16 -29.59
C GLU A 315 10.38 11.33 -28.88
N PRO A 316 9.50 11.08 -27.90
CA PRO A 316 9.00 12.15 -27.05
C PRO A 316 10.14 12.65 -26.15
N CYS A 317 10.32 13.97 -26.12
CA CYS A 317 11.25 14.65 -25.23
C CYS A 317 10.91 14.36 -23.76
N ASP A 318 11.87 13.76 -23.04
CA ASP A 318 11.76 13.25 -21.67
C ASP A 318 11.99 14.36 -20.60
N ASP A 319 11.37 15.53 -20.80
CA ASP A 319 11.68 16.77 -20.04
C ASP A 319 10.58 17.17 -19.03
N ALA A 320 10.03 16.20 -18.32
CA ALA A 320 9.16 16.46 -17.16
C ALA A 320 9.63 15.65 -15.94
N ALA A 321 10.79 16.03 -15.39
CA ALA A 321 11.09 15.71 -14.00
C ALA A 321 9.92 16.18 -13.11
N PRO A 322 9.47 15.39 -12.12
CA PRO A 322 8.36 15.80 -11.25
C PRO A 322 8.73 17.12 -10.58
N ARG A 323 7.92 18.16 -10.79
CA ARG A 323 7.97 19.40 -10.01
C ARG A 323 8.05 18.98 -8.55
N THR A 324 9.14 19.31 -7.86
CA THR A 324 9.32 19.01 -6.44
C THR A 324 8.14 19.58 -5.66
N ALA A 325 7.17 18.74 -5.34
CA ALA A 325 5.90 19.18 -4.79
C ALA A 325 6.13 19.66 -3.34
N LEU A 326 5.80 20.92 -3.07
CA LEU A 326 5.71 21.44 -1.71
C LEU A 326 4.54 20.73 -1.00
N ASP A 327 4.70 20.41 0.29
CA ASP A 327 3.62 19.83 1.11
C ASP A 327 2.37 20.73 1.07
N GLY A 328 1.22 20.14 0.78
CA GLY A 328 -0.02 20.87 0.65
C GLY A 328 -1.16 19.99 0.16
N TYR A 329 -2.19 20.64 -0.36
CA TYR A 329 -3.41 20.02 -0.83
C TYR A 329 -3.62 20.33 -2.32
N LEU A 330 -4.01 19.32 -3.08
CA LEU A 330 -4.28 19.49 -4.50
C LEU A 330 -5.66 20.13 -4.68
N ILE A 331 -5.75 21.20 -5.47
CA ILE A 331 -6.99 21.95 -5.71
C ILE A 331 -7.23 22.14 -7.21
N ARG A 332 -8.47 22.48 -7.58
CA ARG A 332 -8.84 22.76 -8.96
C ARG A 332 -8.20 24.06 -9.45
N ALA A 333 -7.61 24.06 -10.65
CA ALA A 333 -7.03 25.26 -11.28
C ALA A 333 -7.12 25.25 -12.82
N GLY A 334 -8.34 25.25 -13.34
CA GLY A 334 -8.58 25.13 -14.78
C GLY A 334 -8.50 23.66 -15.21
N VAL A 335 -7.70 23.38 -16.24
CA VAL A 335 -7.50 22.01 -16.77
C VAL A 335 -6.50 21.22 -15.92
N GLU A 336 -5.43 21.90 -15.49
CA GLU A 336 -4.40 21.31 -14.63
C GLU A 336 -4.73 21.61 -13.16
N PRO A 337 -4.42 20.70 -12.23
CA PRO A 337 -4.58 20.98 -10.82
C PRO A 337 -3.46 21.90 -10.30
N ALA A 338 -3.72 22.60 -9.21
CA ALA A 338 -2.73 23.43 -8.53
C ALA A 338 -2.44 22.92 -7.12
N ALA A 339 -1.23 23.22 -6.64
CA ALA A 339 -0.83 22.98 -5.26
C ALA A 339 -1.22 24.16 -4.38
N LEU A 340 -2.09 23.91 -3.38
CA LEU A 340 -2.30 24.82 -2.27
C LEU A 340 -1.34 24.44 -1.14
N THR A 341 -0.30 25.25 -0.92
CA THR A 341 0.71 24.95 0.11
C THR A 341 0.08 24.82 1.49
N SER A 342 0.72 24.07 2.39
CA SER A 342 0.23 23.87 3.77
C SER A 342 0.00 25.20 4.51
N GLU A 343 0.84 26.22 4.29
CA GLU A 343 0.65 27.57 4.84
C GLU A 343 -0.56 28.29 4.25
N ALA A 344 -0.76 28.21 2.93
CA ALA A 344 -1.91 28.81 2.27
C ALA A 344 -3.21 28.12 2.71
N LEU A 345 -3.19 26.79 2.81
CA LEU A 345 -4.30 25.98 3.31
C LEU A 345 -4.68 26.35 4.75
N ALA A 346 -3.69 26.48 5.65
CA ALA A 346 -3.92 26.92 7.02
C ALA A 346 -4.59 28.31 7.09
N ARG A 347 -4.13 29.26 6.25
CA ARG A 347 -4.75 30.60 6.15
C ARG A 347 -6.20 30.55 5.66
N VAL A 348 -6.48 29.71 4.66
CA VAL A 348 -7.84 29.49 4.14
C VAL A 348 -8.76 28.90 5.21
N LEU A 349 -8.33 27.82 5.88
CA LEU A 349 -9.09 27.12 6.93
C LEU A 349 -9.38 28.02 8.14
N CYS A 350 -8.47 28.96 8.42
CA CYS A 350 -8.61 29.93 9.49
C CYS A 350 -9.03 31.31 8.98
N ALA A 351 -9.63 31.45 7.79
CA ALA A 351 -9.99 32.76 7.24
C ALA A 351 -11.15 33.44 7.97
N ALA A 352 -12.09 32.66 8.52
CA ALA A 352 -13.26 33.17 9.22
C ALA A 352 -12.91 33.86 10.57
N SER A 353 -13.81 34.72 11.06
CA SER A 353 -13.64 35.39 12.36
C SER A 353 -13.72 34.39 13.54
N GLN A 354 -14.53 33.36 13.38
CA GLN A 354 -14.59 32.22 14.28
C GLN A 354 -13.74 31.10 13.70
N LYS A 355 -12.77 30.61 14.48
CA LYS A 355 -11.85 29.56 14.04
C LYS A 355 -12.42 28.17 14.34
N PRO A 356 -12.06 27.15 13.53
CA PRO A 356 -12.52 25.78 13.76
C PRO A 356 -12.00 25.21 15.09
N ARG A 357 -12.82 24.34 15.69
CA ARG A 357 -12.50 23.63 16.93
C ARG A 357 -11.79 22.29 16.69
N LEU A 358 -11.97 21.73 15.51
CA LEU A 358 -11.28 20.52 15.09
C LEU A 358 -11.10 20.55 13.57
N VAL A 359 -9.85 20.37 13.12
CA VAL A 359 -9.54 20.16 11.70
C VAL A 359 -8.92 18.78 11.53
N CYS A 360 -9.47 17.98 10.63
CA CYS A 360 -9.01 16.62 10.36
C CYS A 360 -8.45 16.55 8.95
N PHE A 361 -7.17 16.21 8.83
CA PHE A 361 -6.52 15.98 7.54
C PHE A 361 -6.39 14.48 7.31
N ASN A 362 -7.27 13.91 6.49
CA ASN A 362 -7.05 12.59 5.91
C ASN A 362 -6.12 12.72 4.69
N LEU A 363 -4.88 13.13 4.97
CA LEU A 363 -3.81 13.36 3.99
C LEU A 363 -2.54 12.69 4.52
N PHE A 364 -1.93 11.84 3.70
CA PHE A 364 -0.84 10.97 4.15
C PHE A 364 0.50 11.71 4.25
N ASN A 365 0.93 12.44 3.23
CA ASN A 365 2.27 13.02 3.20
C ASN A 365 2.32 14.45 3.75
N SER A 366 1.22 15.20 3.62
CA SER A 366 1.15 16.62 3.99
C SER A 366 0.32 16.89 5.24
N GLY A 367 -0.34 15.88 5.81
CA GLY A 367 -1.31 16.03 6.90
C GLY A 367 -0.67 16.59 8.18
N SER A 368 0.48 16.06 8.58
CA SER A 368 1.19 16.50 9.80
C SER A 368 1.59 17.97 9.77
N ARG A 369 2.15 18.45 8.65
CA ARG A 369 2.52 19.86 8.45
C ARG A 369 1.28 20.74 8.41
N SER A 370 0.28 20.35 7.63
CA SER A 370 -0.98 21.10 7.50
C SER A 370 -1.68 21.25 8.85
N ALA A 371 -1.69 20.19 9.67
CA ALA A 371 -2.25 20.20 11.02
C ALA A 371 -1.52 21.21 11.92
N ALA A 372 -0.20 21.16 11.97
CA ALA A 372 0.59 22.08 12.81
C ALA A 372 0.35 23.56 12.44
N LEU A 373 0.38 23.88 11.15
CA LEU A 373 0.19 25.24 10.65
C LEU A 373 -1.25 25.73 10.83
N THR A 374 -2.24 24.85 10.72
CA THR A 374 -3.65 25.20 10.93
C THR A 374 -3.93 25.57 12.38
N VAL A 375 -3.30 24.87 13.34
CA VAL A 375 -3.38 25.23 14.76
C VAL A 375 -2.65 26.53 15.05
N ALA A 376 -1.45 26.74 14.48
CA ALA A 376 -0.74 28.02 14.57
C ALA A 376 -1.58 29.19 14.03
N ALA A 377 -2.30 28.99 12.93
CA ALA A 377 -3.22 29.97 12.33
C ALA A 377 -4.51 30.22 13.17
N GLY A 378 -4.75 29.44 14.23
CA GLY A 378 -5.76 29.71 15.24
C GLY A 378 -6.77 28.59 15.50
N ALA A 379 -6.75 27.47 14.77
CA ALA A 379 -7.62 26.33 15.08
C ALA A 379 -7.37 25.81 16.50
N GLU A 380 -8.38 25.28 17.17
CA GLU A 380 -8.22 24.71 18.52
C GLU A 380 -7.38 23.44 18.54
N ALA A 381 -7.68 22.55 17.60
CA ALA A 381 -6.99 21.29 17.43
C ALA A 381 -6.97 20.87 15.97
N ALA A 382 -5.93 20.16 15.58
CA ALA A 382 -5.86 19.50 14.27
C ALA A 382 -5.19 18.13 14.36
N ILE A 383 -5.70 17.19 13.58
CA ILE A 383 -5.13 15.85 13.41
C ILE A 383 -4.62 15.67 11.98
N GLY A 384 -3.49 15.00 11.84
CA GLY A 384 -2.95 14.59 10.55
C GLY A 384 -2.01 13.41 10.70
N PHE A 385 -1.38 13.01 9.58
CA PHE A 385 -0.47 11.88 9.53
C PHE A 385 0.92 12.33 9.05
N LEU A 386 1.98 11.71 9.58
CA LEU A 386 3.33 11.92 9.08
C LEU A 386 3.56 11.20 7.73
N ASP A 387 2.76 10.17 7.44
CA ASP A 387 2.84 9.35 6.23
C ASP A 387 1.57 8.52 5.97
N ASP A 388 1.64 7.64 4.97
CA ASP A 388 0.65 6.60 4.66
C ASP A 388 0.34 5.76 5.91
N PHE A 389 -0.90 5.83 6.40
CA PHE A 389 -1.42 5.08 7.54
C PHE A 389 -2.46 4.08 7.05
N ASP A 390 -2.54 2.91 7.70
CA ASP A 390 -3.48 1.85 7.32
C ASP A 390 -4.91 2.40 7.23
N ASP A 391 -5.55 2.31 6.07
CA ASP A 391 -6.85 2.92 5.80
C ASP A 391 -7.91 2.46 6.79
N SER A 392 -7.96 1.16 7.10
CA SER A 392 -8.91 0.61 8.08
C SER A 392 -8.66 1.16 9.49
N LEU A 393 -7.41 1.41 9.88
CA LEU A 393 -7.08 2.10 11.14
C LEU A 393 -7.39 3.61 11.08
N THR A 394 -7.16 4.28 9.95
CA THR A 394 -7.51 5.70 9.71
C THR A 394 -9.01 5.91 9.87
N GLU A 395 -9.81 5.13 9.14
CA GLU A 395 -11.27 5.17 9.18
C GLU A 395 -11.78 4.95 10.61
N ARG A 396 -11.25 3.93 11.30
CA ARG A 396 -11.61 3.65 12.69
C ARG A 396 -11.27 4.81 13.61
N LEU A 397 -10.06 5.38 13.50
CA LEU A 397 -9.62 6.48 14.34
C LEU A 397 -10.53 7.70 14.17
N PHE A 398 -10.88 8.07 12.94
CA PHE A 398 -11.82 9.16 12.69
C PHE A 398 -13.22 8.83 13.20
N ALA A 399 -13.72 7.62 12.99
CA ALA A 399 -15.02 7.20 13.49
C ALA A 399 -15.10 7.30 15.03
N ASP A 400 -14.06 6.86 15.73
CA ASP A 400 -13.96 6.92 17.18
C ASP A 400 -13.81 8.37 17.67
N LEU A 401 -12.96 9.18 17.01
CA LEU A 401 -12.76 10.60 17.33
C LEU A 401 -14.07 11.38 17.21
N TYR A 402 -14.78 11.22 16.09
CA TYR A 402 -16.04 11.91 15.85
C TYR A 402 -17.16 11.42 16.75
N THR A 403 -17.18 10.14 17.11
CA THR A 403 -18.12 9.60 18.10
C THR A 403 -17.88 10.25 19.46
N ALA A 404 -16.63 10.28 19.92
CA ALA A 404 -16.29 10.91 21.19
C ALA A 404 -16.65 12.41 21.17
N TRP A 405 -16.35 13.10 20.06
CA TRP A 405 -16.69 14.50 19.88
C TRP A 405 -18.21 14.74 19.86
N ARG A 406 -19.01 13.81 19.30
CA ARG A 406 -20.47 13.88 19.32
C ARG A 406 -21.02 13.87 20.75
N HIS A 407 -20.45 13.03 21.62
CA HIS A 407 -20.85 12.90 23.03
C HIS A 407 -20.33 14.05 23.90
N LYS A 408 -19.16 14.60 23.59
CA LYS A 408 -18.56 15.76 24.28
C LYS A 408 -18.08 16.81 23.27
N PRO A 409 -19.00 17.63 22.72
CA PRO A 409 -18.64 18.63 21.71
C PRO A 409 -17.64 19.63 22.29
N GLY A 410 -16.53 19.84 21.59
CA GLY A 410 -15.51 20.79 22.02
C GLY A 410 -14.55 20.31 23.10
N GLU A 411 -14.52 19.02 23.42
CA GLU A 411 -13.46 18.42 24.24
C GLU A 411 -12.48 17.64 23.34
N SER A 412 -11.90 18.30 22.33
CA SER A 412 -11.10 17.66 21.27
C SER A 412 -9.93 16.83 21.81
N VAL A 413 -9.28 17.27 22.90
CA VAL A 413 -8.21 16.52 23.58
C VAL A 413 -8.72 15.20 24.17
N SER A 414 -9.81 15.24 24.94
CA SER A 414 -10.41 14.05 25.54
C SER A 414 -10.96 13.10 24.46
N ALA A 415 -11.54 13.65 23.39
CA ALA A 415 -12.05 12.88 22.27
C ALA A 415 -10.94 12.13 21.52
N PHE A 416 -9.85 12.82 21.18
CA PHE A 416 -8.69 12.19 20.54
C PHE A 416 -8.05 11.16 21.46
N ARG A 417 -7.86 11.50 22.75
CA ARG A 417 -7.28 10.57 23.71
C ARG A 417 -8.08 9.27 23.83
N TRP A 418 -9.41 9.38 23.93
CA TRP A 418 -10.29 8.22 23.95
C TRP A 418 -10.18 7.39 22.68
N ALA A 419 -10.29 8.04 21.51
CA ALA A 419 -10.20 7.36 20.22
C ALA A 419 -8.87 6.64 20.03
N PHE A 420 -7.77 7.27 20.46
CA PHE A 420 -6.43 6.70 20.38
C PHE A 420 -6.21 5.55 21.38
N GLU A 421 -6.80 5.62 22.57
CA GLU A 421 -6.80 4.51 23.54
C GLU A 421 -7.59 3.29 23.02
N GLU A 422 -8.68 3.52 22.28
CA GLU A 422 -9.44 2.43 21.64
C GLU A 422 -8.62 1.70 20.57
N GLN A 423 -7.76 2.39 19.83
CA GLN A 423 -6.83 1.76 18.88
C GLN A 423 -5.87 0.76 19.56
N ARG A 424 -5.54 0.95 20.85
CA ARG A 424 -4.58 0.09 21.57
C ARG A 424 -5.08 -1.33 21.80
N ARG A 425 -6.38 -1.58 21.69
CA ARG A 425 -6.97 -2.91 21.85
C ARG A 425 -6.58 -3.85 20.72
N PHE A 426 -6.14 -3.29 19.60
CA PHE A 426 -5.71 -4.05 18.44
C PHE A 426 -4.20 -4.30 18.51
N ARG A 427 -3.82 -5.57 18.53
CA ARG A 427 -2.43 -5.98 18.65
C ARG A 427 -1.62 -5.42 17.48
N GLY A 428 -0.64 -4.58 17.78
CA GLY A 428 0.26 -4.01 16.77
C GLY A 428 -0.23 -2.75 16.07
N ALA A 429 -1.50 -2.33 16.23
CA ALA A 429 -2.11 -1.22 15.48
C ALA A 429 -1.40 0.14 15.66
N LEU A 430 -0.76 0.35 16.81
CA LEU A 430 -0.02 1.60 17.09
C LEU A 430 1.51 1.44 17.02
N ARG A 431 2.03 0.28 16.61
CA ARG A 431 3.49 0.10 16.45
C ARG A 431 3.99 0.98 15.31
N GLY A 432 4.79 1.99 15.65
CA GLY A 432 5.27 2.96 14.67
C GLY A 432 4.17 3.90 14.17
N THR A 433 3.13 4.17 14.96
CA THR A 433 2.05 5.09 14.55
C THR A 433 2.58 6.45 14.07
N SER A 434 2.00 6.94 12.97
CA SER A 434 2.30 8.24 12.35
C SER A 434 1.20 9.29 12.60
N VAL A 435 0.21 8.94 13.41
CA VAL A 435 -0.87 9.85 13.82
C VAL A 435 -0.30 10.97 14.67
N VAL A 436 -0.54 12.22 14.28
CA VAL A 436 -0.16 13.40 15.06
C VAL A 436 -1.38 14.24 15.41
N PHE A 437 -1.43 14.69 16.66
CA PHE A 437 -2.50 15.55 17.16
C PHE A 437 -1.92 16.84 17.74
N TRP A 438 -2.28 17.96 17.14
CA TRP A 438 -1.86 19.30 17.52
C TRP A 438 -2.99 20.04 18.23
N VAL A 439 -2.63 20.83 19.23
CA VAL A 439 -3.55 21.75 19.92
C VAL A 439 -2.94 23.12 20.16
N ALA A 440 -3.79 24.15 20.19
CA ALA A 440 -3.35 25.53 20.37
C ALA A 440 -2.97 25.85 21.82
N ASP A 441 -3.74 25.30 22.75
CA ASP A 441 -3.59 25.58 24.18
C ASP A 441 -2.72 24.51 24.84
N ARG A 442 -1.91 24.91 25.82
CA ARG A 442 -1.11 23.95 26.59
C ARG A 442 -2.04 23.01 27.36
N ILE A 443 -1.80 21.71 27.25
CA ILE A 443 -2.70 20.68 27.77
C ILE A 443 -2.34 20.35 29.23
N VAL A 444 -1.05 20.34 29.53
CA VAL A 444 -0.46 19.99 30.82
C VAL A 444 0.07 21.27 31.49
N GLU A 445 -0.75 21.86 32.35
CA GLU A 445 -0.35 22.96 33.22
C GLU A 445 0.28 22.48 34.52
N ALA A 446 1.22 23.27 35.06
CA ALA A 446 1.86 23.01 36.36
C ALA A 446 0.89 23.02 37.57
N LYS A 447 -0.34 23.54 37.40
CA LYS A 447 -1.35 23.72 38.46
C LYS A 447 -2.67 22.98 38.19
N GLY A 448 -2.62 21.70 37.78
CA GLY A 448 -3.61 20.65 38.11
C GLY A 448 -5.06 20.71 37.57
N THR A 449 -5.59 21.84 37.07
CA THR A 449 -7.01 21.97 36.71
C THR A 449 -7.34 21.41 35.32
N SER A 450 -6.50 21.66 34.31
CA SER A 450 -6.69 21.11 32.95
C SER A 450 -6.61 19.58 32.94
N ALA A 451 -5.60 18.99 33.58
CA ALA A 451 -5.39 17.54 33.59
C ALA A 451 -6.52 16.78 34.33
N ARG A 452 -7.08 17.35 35.41
CA ARG A 452 -8.24 16.78 36.10
C ARG A 452 -9.48 16.75 35.20
N LYS A 453 -9.75 17.83 34.46
CA LYS A 453 -10.84 17.89 33.48
C LYS A 453 -10.67 16.86 32.37
N GLN A 454 -9.45 16.62 31.88
CA GLN A 454 -9.21 15.60 30.85
C GLN A 454 -9.49 14.18 31.35
N VAL A 455 -9.07 13.84 32.57
CA VAL A 455 -9.35 12.51 33.16
C VAL A 455 -10.85 12.32 33.45
N GLU A 456 -11.52 13.35 33.96
CA GLU A 456 -12.98 13.32 34.20
C GLU A 456 -13.76 13.23 32.88
N GLY A 457 -13.34 13.99 31.85
CA GLY A 457 -13.90 13.96 30.50
C GLY A 457 -13.77 12.58 29.86
N LEU A 458 -12.58 11.98 29.92
CA LEU A 458 -12.32 10.63 29.43
C LEU A 458 -13.16 9.56 30.14
N ARG A 459 -13.27 9.61 31.48
CA ARG A 459 -14.13 8.69 32.24
C ARG A 459 -15.61 8.85 31.86
N ALA A 460 -16.08 10.09 31.72
CA ALA A 460 -17.45 10.38 31.30
C ALA A 460 -17.72 9.93 29.86
N LEU A 461 -16.74 10.06 28.95
CA LEU A 461 -16.80 9.55 27.57
C LEU A 461 -16.92 8.03 27.55
N SER A 462 -16.03 7.34 28.25
CA SER A 462 -16.06 5.87 28.35
C SER A 462 -17.39 5.36 28.92
N ALA A 463 -18.00 6.09 29.87
CA ALA A 463 -19.33 5.75 30.39
C ALA A 463 -20.48 6.06 29.40
N SER A 464 -20.37 7.13 28.60
CA SER A 464 -21.44 7.63 27.73
C SER A 464 -21.47 7.02 26.33
N VAL A 465 -20.32 6.61 25.78
CA VAL A 465 -20.23 5.93 24.46
C VAL A 465 -20.75 4.49 24.54
N GLY A 466 -20.92 3.94 25.75
CA GLY A 466 -21.86 2.83 26.00
C GLY A 466 -21.57 1.55 25.22
N LYS A 467 -20.34 1.00 25.28
CA LYS A 467 -20.03 -0.33 24.73
C LYS A 467 -20.87 -1.48 25.37
N ALA A 468 -21.53 -1.22 26.51
CA ALA A 468 -22.34 -2.20 27.25
C ALA A 468 -23.82 -2.28 26.85
N ARG A 469 -24.33 -1.40 25.98
CA ARG A 469 -25.72 -1.49 25.50
C ARG A 469 -25.79 -2.35 24.26
N ASP A 470 -26.68 -3.33 24.25
CA ASP A 470 -26.90 -4.17 23.07
C ASP A 470 -27.78 -3.43 22.04
N VAL A 471 -27.35 -3.47 20.78
CA VAL A 471 -28.10 -2.95 19.63
C VAL A 471 -29.11 -4.00 19.22
N PHE A 472 -30.40 -3.65 19.20
CA PHE A 472 -31.48 -4.53 18.74
C PHE A 472 -32.04 -4.02 17.41
N LEU A 473 -32.08 -4.89 16.39
CA LEU A 473 -32.56 -4.54 15.06
C LEU A 473 -34.09 -4.40 15.05
N LYS A 474 -34.63 -3.22 14.72
CA LYS A 474 -36.09 -3.01 14.60
C LYS A 474 -36.60 -3.46 13.23
N VAL A 475 -37.82 -3.99 13.16
CA VAL A 475 -38.39 -4.61 11.94
C VAL A 475 -38.30 -3.70 10.70
N ASP A 476 -38.56 -2.39 10.83
CA ASP A 476 -38.58 -1.42 9.72
C ASP A 476 -37.27 -0.64 9.54
N GLU A 477 -36.20 -1.05 10.21
CA GLU A 477 -34.94 -0.29 10.23
C GLU A 477 -34.14 -0.47 8.93
N ASN A 478 -33.60 0.62 8.40
CA ASN A 478 -32.78 0.61 7.19
C ASN A 478 -31.45 -0.10 7.49
N LEU A 479 -31.24 -1.31 6.97
CA LEU A 479 -30.12 -2.18 7.36
C LEU A 479 -28.72 -1.56 7.10
N PRO A 480 -28.46 -0.89 5.95
CA PRO A 480 -27.25 -0.09 5.74
C PRO A 480 -27.00 1.02 6.78
N SER A 481 -28.03 1.49 7.49
CA SER A 481 -27.86 2.50 8.55
C SER A 481 -27.35 1.90 9.87
N ILE A 482 -27.29 0.57 9.98
CA ILE A 482 -26.85 -0.15 11.17
C ILE A 482 -25.49 -0.81 10.92
N LEU A 483 -25.36 -1.51 9.79
CA LEU A 483 -24.14 -2.21 9.41
C LEU A 483 -23.93 -2.08 7.90
N GLN A 484 -22.81 -1.50 7.53
CA GLN A 484 -22.27 -1.53 6.18
C GLN A 484 -21.19 -2.60 6.08
N VAL A 485 -21.10 -3.22 4.92
CA VAL A 485 -20.08 -4.24 4.63
C VAL A 485 -19.31 -3.75 3.43
N ASP A 486 -18.04 -3.39 3.64
CA ASP A 486 -17.14 -2.91 2.61
C ASP A 486 -16.27 -4.07 2.13
N ILE A 487 -16.35 -4.39 0.83
CA ILE A 487 -15.74 -5.60 0.24
C ILE A 487 -15.08 -5.23 -1.07
N GLU A 488 -13.77 -5.44 -1.11
CA GLU A 488 -12.98 -5.50 -2.34
C GLU A 488 -12.50 -6.93 -2.49
N HIS A 489 -12.95 -7.60 -3.54
CA HIS A 489 -12.70 -9.02 -3.78
C HIS A 489 -11.72 -9.18 -4.94
N ARG A 490 -10.95 -10.26 -4.93
CA ARG A 490 -10.05 -10.55 -6.06
C ARG A 490 -10.88 -11.06 -7.24
N GLU A 491 -10.70 -10.43 -8.41
CA GLU A 491 -11.38 -10.86 -9.64
C GLU A 491 -10.92 -12.24 -10.11
N ALA A 492 -9.64 -12.57 -9.87
CA ALA A 492 -9.03 -13.86 -10.17
C ALA A 492 -8.43 -14.46 -8.90
N ILE A 493 -8.79 -15.72 -8.64
CA ILE A 493 -8.32 -16.50 -7.50
C ILE A 493 -7.30 -17.50 -8.02
N ASN A 494 -6.05 -17.34 -7.59
CA ASN A 494 -4.97 -18.26 -7.88
C ASN A 494 -4.87 -19.35 -6.80
N TYR A 495 -4.74 -20.61 -7.20
CA TYR A 495 -4.61 -21.72 -6.25
C TYR A 495 -3.35 -21.60 -5.38
N SER A 496 -2.22 -21.18 -5.96
CA SER A 496 -0.95 -21.02 -5.23
C SER A 496 -1.04 -19.98 -4.11
N LEU A 497 -1.80 -18.91 -4.32
CA LEU A 497 -2.07 -17.92 -3.27
C LEU A 497 -2.83 -18.53 -2.11
N LEU A 498 -3.95 -19.19 -2.40
CA LEU A 498 -4.79 -19.77 -1.36
C LEU A 498 -4.07 -20.91 -0.63
N HIS A 499 -3.26 -21.70 -1.34
CA HIS A 499 -2.45 -22.79 -0.79
C HIS A 499 -1.42 -22.27 0.22
N ASN A 500 -0.93 -21.04 0.03
CA ASN A 500 0.00 -20.35 0.91
C ASN A 500 -0.69 -19.36 1.88
N ASP A 501 -1.92 -19.69 2.31
CA ASP A 501 -2.70 -18.96 3.34
C ASP A 501 -2.97 -17.47 3.04
N ARG A 502 -3.18 -17.13 1.76
CA ARG A 502 -3.51 -15.76 1.34
C ARG A 502 -5.01 -15.46 1.33
N PRO A 503 -5.40 -14.20 1.65
CA PRO A 503 -6.81 -13.82 1.77
C PRO A 503 -7.51 -13.77 0.40
N LEU A 504 -8.80 -14.12 0.40
CA LEU A 504 -9.69 -14.05 -0.77
C LEU A 504 -10.05 -12.61 -1.18
N PHE A 505 -9.91 -11.68 -0.26
CA PHE A 505 -10.33 -10.29 -0.40
C PHE A 505 -9.13 -9.36 -0.36
N GLU A 506 -9.20 -8.26 -1.09
CA GLU A 506 -8.30 -7.12 -0.99
C GLU A 506 -8.68 -6.22 0.19
N LYS A 507 -9.99 -6.11 0.48
CA LYS A 507 -10.58 -5.45 1.67
C LYS A 507 -11.83 -6.22 2.11
N PHE A 508 -12.02 -6.38 3.42
CA PHE A 508 -13.28 -6.91 3.96
C PHE A 508 -13.50 -6.32 5.35
N ASP A 509 -14.31 -5.27 5.44
CA ASP A 509 -14.54 -4.51 6.66
C ASP A 509 -16.04 -4.50 7.01
N LEU A 510 -16.35 -4.85 8.26
CA LEU A 510 -17.69 -4.65 8.83
C LEU A 510 -17.74 -3.29 9.51
N ILE A 511 -18.56 -2.37 9.00
CA ILE A 511 -18.67 -0.99 9.47
C ILE A 511 -20.01 -0.83 10.20
N LYS A 512 -19.99 -0.91 11.52
CA LYS A 512 -21.13 -0.72 12.41
C LYS A 512 -21.38 0.77 12.67
N HIS A 513 -22.56 1.20 12.29
CA HIS A 513 -23.04 2.58 12.42
C HIS A 513 -23.79 2.83 13.72
N ALA A 514 -24.41 1.80 14.31
CA ALA A 514 -25.12 1.91 15.59
C ALA A 514 -24.17 2.02 16.80
N ASP A 515 -24.61 2.76 17.81
CA ASP A 515 -23.91 2.86 19.11
C ASP A 515 -24.22 1.64 19.98
N GLY A 516 -23.24 1.16 20.74
CA GLY A 516 -23.38 -0.07 21.54
C GLY A 516 -22.98 -1.32 20.76
N THR A 517 -23.13 -2.51 21.35
CA THR A 517 -22.66 -3.78 20.78
C THR A 517 -23.75 -4.43 19.91
N LEU A 518 -23.44 -4.71 18.64
CA LEU A 518 -24.33 -5.52 17.79
C LEU A 518 -23.95 -7.00 17.95
N ARG A 519 -24.78 -7.76 18.67
CA ARG A 519 -24.52 -9.16 18.99
C ARG A 519 -25.00 -10.13 17.91
N GLY A 520 -24.34 -11.28 17.86
CA GLY A 520 -24.75 -12.42 17.04
C GLY A 520 -24.74 -12.09 15.55
N VAL A 521 -23.68 -11.42 15.10
CA VAL A 521 -23.42 -11.22 13.67
C VAL A 521 -22.84 -12.52 13.12
N GLU A 522 -23.56 -13.10 12.17
CA GLU A 522 -23.18 -14.31 11.44
C GLU A 522 -22.67 -13.90 10.06
N LEU A 523 -21.40 -14.21 9.80
CA LEU A 523 -20.76 -14.07 8.50
C LEU A 523 -20.66 -15.45 7.84
N GLU A 524 -21.11 -15.54 6.59
CA GLU A 524 -20.87 -16.68 5.73
C GLU A 524 -20.26 -16.21 4.40
N VAL A 525 -19.13 -16.81 4.03
CA VAL A 525 -18.48 -16.65 2.74
C VAL A 525 -18.40 -18.02 2.08
N LEU A 526 -18.90 -18.17 0.87
CA LEU A 526 -18.86 -19.42 0.11
C LEU A 526 -18.14 -19.18 -1.22
N LEU A 527 -17.03 -19.88 -1.45
CA LEU A 527 -16.46 -19.99 -2.79
C LEU A 527 -17.08 -21.20 -3.48
N HIS A 528 -17.79 -20.98 -4.59
CA HIS A 528 -18.38 -22.07 -5.36
C HIS A 528 -17.30 -22.81 -6.15
N LEU A 529 -17.27 -24.14 -6.06
CA LEU A 529 -16.26 -24.99 -6.68
C LEU A 529 -16.94 -26.15 -7.43
N GLY A 530 -17.92 -25.83 -8.26
CA GLY A 530 -18.71 -26.79 -9.03
C GLY A 530 -19.86 -27.37 -8.20
N PRO A 531 -19.96 -28.70 -8.02
CA PRO A 531 -20.98 -29.29 -7.13
C PRO A 531 -20.70 -29.00 -5.65
N ASP A 532 -19.45 -28.70 -5.31
CA ASP A 532 -19.02 -28.37 -3.95
C ASP A 532 -18.96 -26.85 -3.73
N SER A 533 -18.89 -26.45 -2.46
CA SER A 533 -18.53 -25.09 -2.06
C SER A 533 -17.51 -25.16 -0.93
N ALA A 534 -16.59 -24.20 -0.89
CA ALA A 534 -15.67 -24.02 0.23
C ALA A 534 -16.21 -22.92 1.17
N PRO A 535 -16.81 -23.29 2.32
CA PRO A 535 -17.40 -22.33 3.23
C PRO A 535 -16.38 -21.78 4.23
N TYR A 536 -16.55 -20.51 4.56
CA TYR A 536 -16.07 -19.88 5.79
C TYR A 536 -17.27 -19.35 6.55
N ARG A 537 -17.40 -19.71 7.83
CA ARG A 537 -18.49 -19.27 8.69
C ARG A 537 -17.95 -18.77 10.01
N ARG A 538 -18.48 -17.66 10.48
CA ARG A 538 -18.08 -17.06 11.76
C ARG A 538 -19.25 -16.35 12.42
N SER A 539 -19.40 -16.59 13.71
CA SER A 539 -20.23 -15.78 14.61
C SER A 539 -19.34 -14.81 15.38
N LEU A 540 -19.72 -13.53 15.43
CA LEU A 540 -19.00 -12.49 16.17
C LEU A 540 -19.94 -11.40 16.69
N ASP A 541 -19.52 -10.77 17.78
CA ASP A 541 -20.16 -9.55 18.30
C ASP A 541 -19.39 -8.32 17.81
N LEU A 542 -20.07 -7.39 17.15
CA LEU A 542 -19.47 -6.15 16.69
C LEU A 542 -19.50 -5.11 17.80
N VAL A 543 -18.40 -5.01 18.55
CA VAL A 543 -18.20 -4.02 19.61
C VAL A 543 -17.68 -2.71 19.03
N ASP A 544 -16.80 -2.77 18.05
CA ASP A 544 -16.17 -1.59 17.46
C ASP A 544 -16.91 -1.13 16.19
N ARG A 545 -16.63 0.10 15.75
CA ARG A 545 -17.26 0.67 14.56
C ARG A 545 -16.77 0.04 13.27
N VAL A 546 -15.49 -0.31 13.19
CA VAL A 546 -14.91 -1.00 12.05
C VAL A 546 -14.41 -2.36 12.53
N THR A 547 -14.54 -3.42 11.76
CA THR A 547 -13.97 -4.73 12.07
C THR A 547 -13.41 -5.34 10.79
N PRO A 548 -12.09 -5.28 10.58
CA PRO A 548 -11.44 -5.85 9.40
C PRO A 548 -11.34 -7.37 9.55
N LEU A 549 -11.81 -8.09 8.53
CA LEU A 549 -11.90 -9.56 8.51
C LEU A 549 -11.11 -10.22 7.38
N LYS A 550 -10.52 -9.45 6.47
CA LYS A 550 -9.74 -9.94 5.32
C LYS A 550 -8.79 -11.10 5.68
N ASN A 551 -7.98 -10.91 6.71
CA ASN A 551 -6.95 -11.88 7.10
C ASN A 551 -7.50 -13.07 7.88
N GLU A 552 -8.76 -13.04 8.31
CA GLU A 552 -9.40 -14.13 9.04
C GLU A 552 -10.24 -15.03 8.12
N ILE A 553 -10.71 -14.50 7.00
CA ILE A 553 -11.50 -15.26 6.03
C ILE A 553 -10.56 -16.16 5.22
N ARG A 554 -10.64 -17.46 5.49
CA ARG A 554 -9.90 -18.53 4.79
C ARG A 554 -10.87 -19.64 4.40
N VAL A 555 -10.72 -20.16 3.20
CA VAL A 555 -11.57 -21.25 2.69
C VAL A 555 -10.75 -22.53 2.51
N PRO A 556 -11.33 -23.70 2.81
CA PRO A 556 -10.64 -24.97 2.60
C PRO A 556 -10.47 -25.25 1.10
N LEU A 557 -9.26 -25.61 0.68
CA LEU A 557 -8.95 -26.02 -0.70
C LEU A 557 -9.09 -27.54 -0.91
N THR A 558 -10.01 -28.18 -0.19
CA THR A 558 -10.18 -29.64 -0.22
C THR A 558 -10.93 -30.12 -1.47
N SER A 559 -11.61 -29.22 -2.18
CA SER A 559 -12.35 -29.55 -3.40
C SER A 559 -11.45 -30.13 -4.48
N THR A 560 -11.94 -31.15 -5.18
CA THR A 560 -11.27 -31.71 -6.35
C THR A 560 -11.20 -30.69 -7.49
N LEU A 561 -12.22 -29.85 -7.67
CA LEU A 561 -12.26 -28.89 -8.77
C LEU A 561 -11.05 -27.95 -8.72
N ALA A 562 -10.77 -27.36 -7.56
CA ALA A 562 -9.66 -26.42 -7.39
C ALA A 562 -8.28 -27.00 -7.79
N ARG A 563 -8.11 -28.33 -7.72
CA ARG A 563 -6.86 -29.03 -8.09
C ARG A 563 -6.87 -29.62 -9.51
N ALA A 564 -8.04 -29.77 -10.14
CA ALA A 564 -8.20 -30.46 -11.42
C ALA A 564 -8.56 -29.52 -12.58
N VAL A 565 -8.89 -28.25 -12.29
CA VAL A 565 -9.22 -27.26 -13.30
C VAL A 565 -8.04 -27.03 -14.24
N ARG A 566 -8.25 -27.31 -15.53
CA ARG A 566 -7.25 -27.12 -16.59
C ARG A 566 -7.33 -25.74 -17.26
N GLU A 567 -8.50 -25.12 -17.27
CA GLU A 567 -8.78 -23.81 -17.87
C GLU A 567 -9.39 -22.88 -16.84
N SER A 568 -9.14 -21.57 -16.90
CA SER A 568 -9.78 -20.65 -15.96
C SER A 568 -11.31 -20.83 -15.97
N VAL A 569 -11.88 -21.10 -14.79
CA VAL A 569 -13.33 -21.31 -14.63
C VAL A 569 -13.95 -20.08 -13.99
N ARG A 570 -14.95 -19.49 -14.65
CA ARG A 570 -15.81 -18.51 -14.00
C ARG A 570 -16.67 -19.20 -12.94
N THR A 571 -16.51 -18.76 -11.71
CA THR A 571 -17.31 -19.19 -10.58
C THR A 571 -17.85 -17.96 -9.83
N SER A 572 -18.39 -18.16 -8.64
CA SER A 572 -18.88 -17.08 -7.81
C SER A 572 -18.43 -17.21 -6.36
N LEU A 573 -18.28 -16.04 -5.75
CA LEU A 573 -18.04 -15.86 -4.33
C LEU A 573 -19.31 -15.27 -3.72
N TYR A 574 -19.97 -16.03 -2.86
CA TYR A 574 -21.18 -15.61 -2.18
C TYR A 574 -20.85 -15.11 -0.77
N VAL A 575 -21.34 -13.93 -0.41
CA VAL A 575 -21.17 -13.34 0.92
C VAL A 575 -22.53 -13.03 1.52
N ARG A 576 -22.74 -13.53 2.74
CA ARG A 576 -23.92 -13.26 3.55
C ARG A 576 -23.50 -12.73 4.91
N VAL A 577 -24.08 -11.61 5.30
CA VAL A 577 -23.97 -11.09 6.67
C VAL A 577 -25.38 -11.02 7.24
N SER A 578 -25.60 -11.64 8.39
CA SER A 578 -26.86 -11.59 9.11
C SER A 578 -26.63 -11.28 10.58
N ALA A 579 -27.59 -10.67 11.24
CA ALA A 579 -27.56 -10.51 12.69
C ALA A 579 -28.97 -10.68 13.25
N GLN A 580 -29.09 -11.30 14.43
CA GLN A 580 -30.39 -11.49 15.12
C GLN A 580 -31.47 -12.12 14.22
N GLY A 581 -31.07 -13.09 13.38
CA GLY A 581 -31.97 -13.79 12.46
C GLY A 581 -32.36 -13.02 11.20
N ARG A 582 -31.83 -11.81 10.98
CA ARG A 582 -32.11 -10.98 9.80
C ARG A 582 -30.89 -10.86 8.90
N THR A 583 -31.08 -11.05 7.59
CA THR A 583 -30.01 -10.85 6.60
C THR A 583 -29.79 -9.36 6.36
N LEU A 584 -28.58 -8.89 6.66
CA LEU A 584 -28.13 -7.50 6.48
C LEU A 584 -27.54 -7.29 5.07
N LEU A 585 -26.81 -8.29 4.58
CA LEU A 585 -26.20 -8.32 3.26
C LEU A 585 -26.33 -9.72 2.66
N SER A 586 -26.66 -9.80 1.38
CA SER A 586 -26.50 -10.99 0.56
C SER A 586 -26.05 -10.53 -0.83
N ARG A 587 -24.82 -10.88 -1.20
CA ARG A 587 -24.21 -10.51 -2.49
C ARG A 587 -23.45 -11.69 -3.07
N THR A 588 -23.48 -11.78 -4.40
CA THR A 588 -22.72 -12.76 -5.17
C THR A 588 -21.79 -12.01 -6.12
N TYR A 589 -20.51 -12.31 -6.03
CA TYR A 589 -19.47 -11.71 -6.85
C TYR A 589 -18.99 -12.71 -7.91
N PRO A 590 -18.93 -12.34 -9.20
CA PRO A 590 -18.32 -13.19 -10.22
C PRO A 590 -16.80 -13.20 -10.01
N VAL A 591 -16.20 -14.38 -9.93
CA VAL A 591 -14.75 -14.54 -9.80
C VAL A 591 -14.25 -15.61 -10.75
N SER A 592 -12.99 -15.49 -11.18
CA SER A 592 -12.35 -16.50 -12.01
C SER A 592 -11.44 -17.36 -11.14
N LEU A 593 -11.63 -18.67 -11.14
CA LEU A 593 -10.72 -19.63 -10.53
C LEU A 593 -9.68 -20.04 -11.58
N LEU A 594 -8.42 -19.67 -11.37
CA LEU A 594 -7.32 -20.03 -12.26
C LEU A 594 -6.96 -21.51 -12.12
N SER A 595 -6.31 -22.09 -13.14
CA SER A 595 -5.80 -23.46 -13.02
C SER A 595 -4.72 -23.53 -11.96
N ALA A 596 -4.58 -24.68 -11.28
CA ALA A 596 -3.60 -24.84 -10.21
C ALA A 596 -2.16 -24.59 -10.67
N ASN A 597 -1.89 -24.85 -11.95
CA ASN A 597 -0.60 -24.68 -12.59
C ASN A 597 -0.44 -23.32 -13.30
N GLU A 598 -1.39 -22.40 -13.20
CA GLU A 598 -1.25 -21.04 -13.75
C GLU A 598 -0.56 -20.13 -12.72
N TRP A 599 0.64 -19.68 -13.07
CA TRP A 599 1.39 -18.71 -12.30
C TRP A 599 1.20 -17.30 -12.86
N ARG A 600 1.15 -16.32 -11.98
CA ARG A 600 1.01 -14.91 -12.34
C ARG A 600 2.31 -14.19 -12.01
N ASP A 601 2.87 -13.53 -13.01
CA ASP A 601 4.06 -12.70 -12.88
C ASP A 601 3.67 -11.27 -12.46
N THR A 602 2.92 -11.18 -11.37
CA THR A 602 2.51 -9.91 -10.77
C THR A 602 3.35 -9.59 -9.56
N ASP A 603 3.23 -8.35 -9.09
CA ASP A 603 3.94 -7.92 -7.92
C ASP A 603 3.61 -8.70 -6.64
N GLU A 604 2.37 -9.19 -6.54
CA GLU A 604 1.89 -9.96 -5.38
C GLU A 604 2.17 -11.46 -5.51
N ASP A 605 2.17 -11.98 -6.75
CA ASP A 605 2.14 -13.42 -7.00
C ASP A 605 3.52 -14.04 -7.25
N ARG A 606 4.48 -13.24 -7.73
CA ARG A 606 5.84 -13.70 -8.07
C ARG A 606 6.55 -14.42 -6.91
N ILE A 607 6.32 -13.96 -5.69
CA ILE A 607 6.92 -14.51 -4.46
C ILE A 607 6.50 -15.97 -4.18
N TRP A 608 5.44 -16.47 -4.82
CA TRP A 608 4.89 -17.82 -4.63
C TRP A 608 5.39 -18.84 -5.66
N LEU A 609 6.26 -18.42 -6.58
CA LEU A 609 6.86 -19.32 -7.56
C LEU A 609 7.53 -20.58 -6.94
N PRO A 610 8.13 -20.55 -5.73
CA PRO A 610 8.65 -21.76 -5.08
C PRO A 610 7.61 -22.87 -4.83
N SER A 611 6.30 -22.58 -4.85
CA SER A 611 5.26 -23.62 -4.78
C SER A 611 5.18 -24.48 -6.04
N PHE A 612 5.71 -24.01 -7.17
CA PHE A 612 5.77 -24.76 -8.43
C PHE A 612 7.03 -25.62 -8.56
N VAL A 613 7.93 -25.60 -7.57
CA VAL A 613 9.02 -26.58 -7.45
C VAL A 613 8.42 -27.84 -6.84
N LEU A 614 8.32 -28.92 -7.63
CA LEU A 614 7.60 -30.15 -7.28
C LEU A 614 8.58 -31.33 -7.10
N PRO A 615 9.36 -31.39 -6.01
CA PRO A 615 10.39 -32.43 -5.82
C PRO A 615 9.79 -33.85 -5.71
N ARG A 616 8.52 -33.97 -5.30
CA ARG A 616 7.82 -35.25 -5.14
C ARG A 616 7.07 -35.71 -6.41
N ASP A 617 7.22 -35.00 -7.51
CA ASP A 617 6.68 -35.45 -8.78
C ASP A 617 7.40 -36.76 -9.21
N PRO A 618 6.68 -37.80 -9.67
CA PRO A 618 7.28 -39.08 -10.07
C PRO A 618 8.37 -38.95 -11.15
N ALA A 619 8.33 -37.93 -12.00
CA ALA A 619 9.36 -37.67 -12.99
C ALA A 619 10.70 -37.27 -12.39
N VAL A 620 10.70 -36.58 -11.25
CA VAL A 620 11.92 -36.17 -10.55
C VAL A 620 12.71 -37.39 -10.09
N SER A 621 12.05 -38.36 -9.44
CA SER A 621 12.69 -39.62 -9.05
C SER A 621 13.28 -40.36 -10.25
N ARG A 622 12.54 -40.42 -11.37
CA ARG A 622 13.04 -41.08 -12.60
C ARG A 622 14.29 -40.40 -13.16
N ILE A 623 14.35 -39.06 -13.12
CA ILE A 623 15.54 -38.30 -13.54
C ILE A 623 16.73 -38.64 -12.64
N VAL A 624 16.53 -38.63 -11.32
CA VAL A 624 17.59 -38.93 -10.34
C VAL A 624 18.12 -40.36 -10.52
N ASP A 625 17.22 -41.34 -10.66
CA ASP A 625 17.58 -42.74 -10.91
C ASP A 625 18.42 -42.89 -12.19
N SER A 626 18.07 -42.15 -13.23
CA SER A 626 18.80 -42.14 -14.50
C SER A 626 20.16 -41.43 -14.40
N ALA A 627 20.22 -40.36 -13.60
CA ALA A 627 21.43 -39.58 -13.34
C ALA A 627 22.49 -40.37 -12.57
N GLN A 628 22.09 -41.37 -11.79
CA GLN A 628 22.98 -42.21 -10.97
C GLN A 628 24.17 -42.78 -11.76
N ARG A 629 23.93 -43.28 -12.99
CA ARG A 629 25.01 -43.84 -13.82
C ARG A 629 26.01 -42.78 -14.30
N TYR A 630 25.55 -41.54 -14.49
CA TYR A 630 26.42 -40.43 -14.86
C TYR A 630 27.26 -39.99 -13.67
N LEU A 631 26.68 -39.98 -12.47
CA LEU A 631 27.42 -39.66 -11.25
C LEU A 631 28.56 -40.66 -11.03
N MET A 632 28.26 -41.96 -11.08
CA MET A 632 29.27 -43.02 -10.98
C MET A 632 30.40 -42.85 -12.01
N ALA A 633 30.04 -42.50 -13.26
CA ALA A 633 31.01 -42.31 -14.33
C ALA A 633 31.83 -41.01 -14.20
N ILE A 634 31.23 -39.92 -13.72
CA ILE A 634 31.90 -38.63 -13.50
C ILE A 634 32.91 -38.74 -12.36
N SER A 635 32.54 -39.44 -11.29
CA SER A 635 33.36 -39.61 -10.09
C SER A 635 34.30 -40.81 -10.14
N ASP A 636 34.19 -41.65 -11.17
CA ASP A 636 34.91 -42.93 -11.31
C ASP A 636 34.78 -43.84 -10.08
N ASP A 637 33.59 -43.88 -9.48
CA ASP A 637 33.29 -44.64 -8.28
C ASP A 637 31.86 -45.24 -8.34
N PRO A 638 31.73 -46.59 -8.35
CA PRO A 638 30.44 -47.27 -8.46
C PRO A 638 29.59 -47.20 -7.19
N THR A 639 30.13 -46.70 -6.07
CA THR A 639 29.43 -46.58 -4.78
C THR A 639 28.81 -45.21 -4.56
N MET A 640 29.12 -44.23 -5.41
CA MET A 640 28.63 -42.86 -5.30
C MET A 640 27.12 -42.79 -5.30
N GLY A 641 26.55 -41.99 -4.40
CA GLY A 641 25.12 -41.68 -4.31
C GLY A 641 24.84 -40.19 -4.37
N PHE A 642 23.55 -39.85 -4.43
CA PHE A 642 23.08 -38.46 -4.30
C PHE A 642 22.91 -38.11 -2.82
N ASP A 643 24.01 -37.81 -2.15
CA ASP A 643 24.06 -37.54 -0.70
C ASP A 643 24.10 -36.04 -0.37
N GLY A 644 23.81 -35.17 -1.35
CA GLY A 644 23.73 -33.72 -1.18
C GLY A 644 25.04 -33.13 -0.65
N TYR A 645 24.97 -32.38 0.46
CA TYR A 645 26.14 -31.77 1.09
C TYR A 645 26.97 -32.73 1.95
N GLN A 646 26.51 -33.96 2.21
CA GLN A 646 27.29 -34.95 2.96
C GLN A 646 28.52 -35.44 2.17
N SER A 647 28.54 -35.21 0.86
CA SER A 647 29.68 -35.52 0.00
C SER A 647 30.78 -34.45 0.01
N VAL A 648 30.69 -33.41 0.85
CA VAL A 648 31.74 -32.37 0.94
C VAL A 648 33.00 -32.97 1.57
N ASP A 649 34.14 -32.76 0.91
CA ASP A 649 35.45 -33.23 1.36
C ASP A 649 36.36 -32.05 1.74
N ASP A 650 36.35 -31.67 3.01
CA ASP A 650 37.17 -30.57 3.54
C ASP A 650 38.69 -30.78 3.34
N GLY A 651 39.13 -32.00 3.00
CA GLY A 651 40.52 -32.32 2.70
C GLY A 651 40.93 -32.17 1.23
N ALA A 652 39.98 -31.96 0.31
CA ALA A 652 40.22 -31.81 -1.11
C ALA A 652 40.61 -30.37 -1.51
N ASP A 653 41.25 -30.21 -2.68
CA ASP A 653 41.59 -28.90 -3.25
C ASP A 653 40.35 -28.04 -3.53
N ASP A 654 39.23 -28.69 -3.90
CA ASP A 654 37.90 -28.09 -3.99
C ASP A 654 36.90 -28.94 -3.21
N PRO A 655 36.58 -28.56 -1.96
CA PRO A 655 35.71 -29.34 -1.08
C PRO A 655 34.31 -29.61 -1.62
N TYR A 656 33.83 -28.79 -2.56
CA TYR A 656 32.47 -28.84 -3.06
C TYR A 656 32.35 -29.50 -4.44
N ALA A 657 33.45 -30.01 -5.00
CA ALA A 657 33.48 -30.62 -6.33
C ALA A 657 32.49 -31.78 -6.49
N LEU A 658 32.23 -32.55 -5.43
CA LEU A 658 31.27 -33.66 -5.46
C LEU A 658 29.81 -33.18 -5.48
N VAL A 659 29.50 -31.98 -4.93
CA VAL A 659 28.19 -31.35 -5.10
C VAL A 659 27.97 -31.00 -6.57
N ASP A 660 28.99 -30.43 -7.24
CA ASP A 660 28.89 -30.13 -8.67
C ASP A 660 28.79 -31.40 -9.52
N ALA A 661 29.48 -32.49 -9.14
CA ALA A 661 29.38 -33.77 -9.83
C ALA A 661 27.94 -34.31 -9.81
N GLN A 662 27.23 -34.20 -8.68
CA GLN A 662 25.82 -34.55 -8.56
C GLN A 662 24.95 -33.69 -9.49
N VAL A 663 25.12 -32.36 -9.50
CA VAL A 663 24.34 -31.48 -10.38
C VAL A 663 24.65 -31.75 -11.86
N LYS A 664 25.92 -31.98 -12.20
CA LYS A 664 26.35 -32.34 -13.55
C LYS A 664 25.79 -33.69 -14.00
N ALA A 665 25.62 -34.65 -13.11
CA ALA A 665 24.97 -35.92 -13.40
C ALA A 665 23.49 -35.73 -13.74
N LEU A 666 22.76 -34.90 -12.98
CA LEU A 666 21.37 -34.53 -13.28
C LEU A 666 21.25 -33.84 -14.64
N TRP A 667 22.13 -32.87 -14.92
CA TRP A 667 22.21 -32.20 -16.22
C TRP A 667 22.45 -33.19 -17.37
N SER A 668 23.37 -34.13 -17.18
CA SER A 668 23.72 -35.15 -18.18
C SER A 668 22.55 -36.09 -18.48
N ALA A 669 21.82 -36.52 -17.45
CA ALA A 669 20.60 -37.34 -17.64
C ALA A 669 19.53 -36.59 -18.44
N LEU A 670 19.27 -35.31 -18.11
CA LEU A 670 18.31 -34.48 -18.82
C LEU A 670 18.64 -34.31 -20.31
N ILE A 671 19.93 -34.15 -20.64
CA ILE A 671 20.38 -34.02 -22.03
C ILE A 671 20.32 -35.35 -22.79
N HIS A 672 20.89 -36.40 -22.21
CA HIS A 672 21.18 -37.63 -22.94
C HIS A 672 20.02 -38.64 -22.92
N GLU A 673 19.19 -38.64 -21.89
CA GLU A 673 18.09 -39.60 -21.74
C GLU A 673 16.73 -39.02 -22.11
N HIS A 674 16.51 -37.74 -21.79
CA HIS A 674 15.19 -37.12 -21.90
C HIS A 674 15.01 -36.25 -23.14
N ALA A 675 16.11 -35.75 -23.75
CA ALA A 675 16.13 -35.03 -25.02
C ALA A 675 15.03 -33.96 -25.13
N LEU A 676 15.04 -33.01 -24.20
CA LEU A 676 14.05 -31.94 -24.09
C LEU A 676 14.18 -30.93 -25.23
N GLY A 677 13.06 -30.34 -25.67
CA GLY A 677 13.02 -29.24 -26.64
C GLY A 677 12.44 -27.95 -26.04
N TYR A 678 12.79 -26.80 -26.59
CA TYR A 678 12.20 -25.53 -26.16
C TYR A 678 10.83 -25.34 -26.81
N ILE A 679 9.86 -24.84 -26.03
CA ILE A 679 8.55 -24.44 -26.54
C ILE A 679 8.10 -23.15 -25.85
N ASN A 680 7.33 -22.34 -26.56
CA ASN A 680 6.64 -21.22 -25.96
C ASN A 680 5.67 -21.68 -24.83
N PRO A 681 5.36 -20.78 -23.88
CA PRO A 681 4.38 -21.09 -22.85
C PRO A 681 3.05 -21.54 -23.46
N PRO A 682 2.31 -22.44 -22.78
CA PRO A 682 0.93 -22.69 -23.17
C PRO A 682 0.17 -21.37 -23.25
N PRO A 683 -0.71 -21.19 -24.24
CA PRO A 683 -1.52 -19.98 -24.33
C PRO A 683 -2.24 -19.69 -23.02
N THR A 684 -2.06 -18.49 -22.50
CA THR A 684 -2.82 -17.93 -21.37
C THR A 684 -3.69 -16.80 -21.88
N TYR A 685 -4.87 -16.63 -21.27
CA TYR A 685 -5.83 -15.59 -21.63
C TYR A 685 -6.00 -14.55 -20.51
N THR A 686 -5.06 -14.54 -19.57
CA THR A 686 -4.96 -13.62 -18.44
C THR A 686 -3.68 -12.80 -18.61
N GLU A 687 -3.75 -11.48 -18.38
CA GLU A 687 -2.56 -10.62 -18.49
C GLU A 687 -1.48 -11.03 -17.47
N ALA A 688 -0.22 -11.00 -17.90
CA ALA A 688 0.95 -11.34 -17.08
C ALA A 688 0.84 -12.69 -16.35
N SER A 689 0.25 -13.71 -16.99
CA SER A 689 0.22 -15.08 -16.47
C SER A 689 0.82 -16.08 -17.46
N GLN A 690 1.35 -17.17 -16.92
CA GLN A 690 1.85 -18.31 -17.67
C GLN A 690 1.42 -19.61 -17.00
N ARG A 691 1.01 -20.61 -17.79
CA ARG A 691 0.93 -21.99 -17.30
C ARG A 691 2.30 -22.62 -17.18
N ILE A 692 2.54 -23.22 -16.03
CA ILE A 692 3.75 -23.97 -15.71
C ILE A 692 3.44 -25.45 -15.85
N ARG A 693 4.30 -26.18 -16.54
CA ARG A 693 4.17 -27.64 -16.69
C ARG A 693 4.74 -28.36 -15.47
N THR A 694 4.11 -29.46 -15.05
CA THR A 694 4.70 -30.34 -14.03
C THR A 694 5.94 -31.05 -14.57
N PRO A 695 6.86 -31.54 -13.72
CA PRO A 695 7.96 -32.40 -14.16
C PRO A 695 7.50 -33.59 -15.02
N SER A 696 6.40 -34.26 -14.64
CA SER A 696 5.79 -35.33 -15.43
C SER A 696 5.30 -34.87 -16.82
N GLU A 697 4.66 -33.70 -16.92
CA GLU A 697 4.25 -33.12 -18.21
C GLU A 697 5.45 -32.76 -19.09
N ILE A 698 6.53 -32.22 -18.51
CA ILE A 698 7.77 -31.87 -19.23
C ILE A 698 8.43 -33.13 -19.77
N LEU A 699 8.58 -34.17 -18.94
CA LEU A 699 9.24 -35.42 -19.34
C LEU A 699 8.41 -36.21 -20.36
N GLY A 700 7.09 -36.27 -20.16
CA GLY A 700 6.17 -36.92 -21.09
C GLY A 700 6.07 -36.20 -22.43
N GLY A 701 6.06 -34.86 -22.41
CA GLY A 701 6.00 -34.03 -23.62
C GLY A 701 7.36 -33.75 -24.27
N ARG A 702 8.47 -34.06 -23.58
CA ARG A 702 9.86 -33.74 -23.94
C ARG A 702 10.08 -32.27 -24.31
N ARG A 703 9.43 -31.36 -23.59
CA ARG A 703 9.49 -29.92 -23.90
C ARG A 703 9.13 -29.03 -22.72
N GLY A 704 9.72 -27.85 -22.67
CA GLY A 704 9.44 -26.83 -21.66
C GLY A 704 9.86 -25.43 -22.10
N THR A 705 9.36 -24.41 -21.40
CA THR A 705 9.85 -23.03 -21.45
C THR A 705 11.07 -22.84 -20.54
N CYS A 706 11.64 -21.64 -20.50
CA CYS A 706 12.71 -21.29 -19.54
C CYS A 706 12.28 -21.56 -18.08
N ILE A 707 11.10 -21.09 -17.67
CA ILE A 707 10.58 -21.31 -16.31
C ILE A 707 10.26 -22.78 -16.00
N ASP A 708 9.67 -23.55 -16.93
CA ASP A 708 9.44 -24.98 -16.77
C ASP A 708 10.75 -25.72 -16.46
N LEU A 709 11.80 -25.45 -17.25
CA LEU A 709 13.10 -26.11 -17.12
C LEU A 709 13.84 -25.67 -15.86
N ALA A 710 13.73 -24.40 -15.47
CA ALA A 710 14.28 -23.89 -14.22
C ALA A 710 13.65 -24.57 -13.00
N LEU A 711 12.32 -24.69 -12.97
CA LEU A 711 11.60 -25.33 -11.88
C LEU A 711 11.81 -26.84 -11.84
N LEU A 712 11.93 -27.49 -13.00
CA LEU A 712 12.29 -28.91 -13.08
C LEU A 712 13.65 -29.18 -12.44
N LEU A 713 14.67 -28.41 -12.82
CA LEU A 713 16.00 -28.58 -12.27
C LEU A 713 16.04 -28.24 -10.77
N ALA A 714 15.36 -27.17 -10.35
CA ALA A 714 15.20 -26.83 -8.93
C ALA A 714 14.51 -27.96 -8.14
N ALA A 715 13.54 -28.66 -8.74
CA ALA A 715 12.87 -29.79 -8.09
C ALA A 715 13.79 -31.00 -7.95
N CYS A 716 14.63 -31.28 -8.94
CA CYS A 716 15.67 -32.31 -8.84
C CYS A 716 16.71 -31.96 -7.77
N LEU A 717 17.17 -30.71 -7.72
CA LEU A 717 18.10 -30.22 -6.70
C LEU A 717 17.52 -30.36 -5.28
N GLU A 718 16.27 -29.90 -5.08
CA GLU A 718 15.58 -30.03 -3.79
C GLU A 718 15.40 -31.49 -3.38
N TYR A 719 15.17 -32.40 -4.34
CA TYR A 719 15.03 -33.84 -4.07
C TYR A 719 16.32 -34.50 -3.58
N VAL A 720 17.48 -34.04 -4.06
CA VAL A 720 18.81 -34.55 -3.66
C VAL A 720 19.46 -33.70 -2.56
N GLU A 721 18.66 -32.91 -1.85
CA GLU A 721 19.09 -32.06 -0.73
C GLU A 721 20.15 -31.00 -1.11
N ILE A 722 20.18 -30.55 -2.36
CA ILE A 722 20.99 -29.40 -2.80
C ILE A 722 20.09 -28.17 -2.87
N TYR A 723 20.49 -27.08 -2.20
CA TYR A 723 19.66 -25.90 -2.02
C TYR A 723 19.47 -25.12 -3.33
N PRO A 724 18.24 -25.07 -3.88
CA PRO A 724 17.98 -24.38 -5.14
C PRO A 724 17.67 -22.90 -4.96
N ALA A 725 18.13 -22.12 -5.94
CA ALA A 725 17.74 -20.74 -6.16
C ALA A 725 17.05 -20.60 -7.53
N ILE A 726 16.09 -19.69 -7.65
CA ILE A 726 15.43 -19.35 -8.92
C ILE A 726 15.67 -17.88 -9.20
N PHE A 727 16.27 -17.58 -10.35
CA PHE A 727 16.53 -16.22 -10.79
C PHE A 727 15.47 -15.79 -11.80
N LEU A 728 14.93 -14.59 -11.61
CA LEU A 728 13.96 -13.94 -12.47
C LEU A 728 14.57 -12.67 -13.07
N LEU A 729 14.54 -12.59 -14.39
CA LEU A 729 14.84 -11.40 -15.18
C LEU A 729 13.56 -10.94 -15.90
N GLU A 730 13.60 -9.76 -16.50
CA GLU A 730 12.54 -9.30 -17.40
C GLU A 730 12.40 -10.28 -18.59
N GLY A 731 11.38 -11.13 -18.53
CA GLY A 731 11.06 -12.12 -19.57
C GLY A 731 11.89 -13.41 -19.56
N HIS A 732 12.72 -13.66 -18.54
CA HIS A 732 13.54 -14.88 -18.46
C HIS A 732 13.63 -15.45 -17.03
N CYS A 733 13.82 -16.77 -16.93
CA CYS A 733 13.91 -17.48 -15.67
C CYS A 733 14.92 -18.62 -15.78
N PHE A 734 15.79 -18.74 -14.78
CA PHE A 734 16.81 -19.78 -14.75
C PHE A 734 17.13 -20.20 -13.30
N PRO A 735 17.54 -21.46 -13.07
CA PRO A 735 17.86 -21.96 -11.74
C PRO A 735 19.31 -21.66 -11.35
N GLY A 736 19.62 -21.86 -10.08
CA GLY A 736 20.96 -22.07 -9.60
C GLY A 736 20.96 -22.90 -8.32
N TYR A 737 22.15 -23.19 -7.80
CA TYR A 737 22.32 -23.99 -6.60
C TYR A 737 23.44 -23.47 -5.72
N TRP A 738 23.33 -23.74 -4.42
CA TRP A 738 24.41 -23.48 -3.48
C TRP A 738 25.34 -24.68 -3.40
N ARG A 739 26.65 -24.42 -3.44
CA ARG A 739 27.69 -25.46 -3.27
C ARG A 739 27.98 -25.78 -1.80
N SER A 740 27.62 -24.89 -0.88
CA SER A 740 27.94 -24.98 0.54
C SER A 740 26.76 -24.50 1.40
N GLU A 741 26.38 -25.31 2.40
CA GLU A 741 25.38 -24.91 3.41
C GLU A 741 25.86 -23.73 4.25
N ALA A 742 27.13 -23.72 4.65
CA ALA A 742 27.70 -22.65 5.45
C ALA A 742 27.71 -21.31 4.70
N ASP A 743 28.02 -21.32 3.41
CA ASP A 743 27.97 -20.12 2.56
C ASP A 743 26.53 -19.64 2.35
N HIS A 744 25.57 -20.57 2.18
CA HIS A 744 24.15 -20.26 2.11
C HIS A 744 23.69 -19.57 3.40
N GLU A 745 24.01 -20.16 4.56
CA GLU A 745 23.70 -19.60 5.86
C GLU A 745 24.33 -18.21 6.06
N GLU A 746 25.57 -18.01 5.62
CA GLU A 746 26.25 -16.71 5.69
C GLU A 746 25.55 -15.67 4.80
N PHE A 747 25.23 -15.99 3.54
CA PHE A 747 24.49 -15.10 2.64
C PHE A 747 23.16 -14.68 3.26
N VAL A 748 22.48 -15.66 3.84
CA VAL A 748 21.21 -15.50 4.52
C VAL A 748 21.32 -14.62 5.77
N LEU A 749 22.35 -14.81 6.60
CA LEU A 749 22.63 -13.98 7.77
C LEU A 749 23.09 -12.58 7.39
N ALA A 750 23.81 -12.44 6.29
CA ALA A 750 24.22 -11.18 5.70
C ALA A 750 23.00 -10.39 5.21
N ARG A 751 22.00 -11.04 4.62
CA ARG A 751 20.70 -10.42 4.31
C ARG A 751 20.01 -9.91 5.57
N ASP A 752 19.89 -10.75 6.60
CA ASP A 752 19.33 -10.32 7.89
C ASP A 752 20.13 -9.16 8.51
N SER A 753 21.43 -9.03 8.18
CA SER A 753 22.34 -7.96 8.63
C SER A 753 22.30 -6.71 7.74
N LEU A 754 22.06 -6.83 6.43
CA LEU A 754 21.86 -5.73 5.48
C LEU A 754 20.48 -5.11 5.64
N GLU A 755 19.47 -5.87 6.07
CA GLU A 755 18.22 -5.29 6.58
C GLU A 755 18.47 -4.52 7.90
N ARG A 756 19.40 -5.01 8.76
CA ARG A 756 19.85 -4.31 9.99
C ARG A 756 20.70 -3.06 9.72
N ASP A 757 21.59 -3.08 8.74
CA ASP A 757 22.55 -2.00 8.44
C ASP A 757 22.08 -1.08 7.32
N GLY A 758 21.22 -1.54 6.40
CA GLY A 758 20.41 -0.69 5.52
C GLY A 758 19.45 0.18 6.32
N SER A 759 19.02 -0.27 7.50
CA SER A 759 18.35 0.59 8.50
C SER A 759 19.28 1.65 9.11
N LYS A 760 20.61 1.52 9.00
CA LYS A 760 21.61 2.54 9.37
C LYS A 760 22.09 3.38 8.17
N ALA A 761 22.16 2.83 6.94
CA ALA A 761 22.61 3.51 5.73
C ALA A 761 21.49 4.27 4.99
N ALA A 762 20.23 3.82 5.08
CA ALA A 762 19.07 4.57 4.60
C ALA A 762 18.86 5.90 5.37
N VAL A 763 19.47 6.02 6.54
CA VAL A 763 19.60 7.28 7.31
C VAL A 763 20.52 8.29 6.62
N ALA A 764 21.36 7.85 5.67
CA ALA A 764 22.37 8.66 4.99
C ALA A 764 22.13 8.87 3.47
N ALA A 765 21.25 8.08 2.82
CA ALA A 765 21.01 8.15 1.37
C ALA A 765 19.87 9.11 0.97
N ASP A 766 19.98 9.75 -0.19
CA ASP A 766 19.03 10.75 -0.71
C ASP A 766 17.75 10.11 -1.31
N ALA A 767 16.76 10.97 -1.57
CA ALA A 767 15.35 10.66 -1.86
C ALA A 767 15.10 9.66 -3.02
N ASP A 768 15.88 9.73 -4.09
CA ASP A 768 15.69 8.92 -5.31
C ASP A 768 16.09 7.45 -5.11
N GLU A 769 17.09 7.20 -4.28
CA GLU A 769 17.54 5.83 -3.96
C GLU A 769 16.59 5.17 -2.95
N GLN A 770 16.03 5.96 -2.03
CA GLN A 770 14.97 5.53 -1.14
C GLN A 770 13.68 5.15 -1.89
N GLN A 771 13.37 5.79 -3.02
CA GLN A 771 12.20 5.47 -3.84
C GLN A 771 12.35 4.15 -4.61
N ARG A 772 13.56 3.78 -5.02
CA ARG A 772 13.86 2.45 -5.61
C ARG A 772 13.69 1.29 -4.63
N LEU A 773 13.81 1.56 -3.32
CA LEU A 773 13.65 0.58 -2.24
C LEU A 773 12.20 0.44 -1.73
N ARG A 774 11.22 1.17 -2.32
CA ARG A 774 9.81 1.18 -1.90
C ARG A 774 8.95 0.03 -2.44
N GLY A 775 9.51 -0.86 -3.28
CA GLY A 775 8.78 -2.02 -3.80
C GLY A 775 8.37 -2.97 -2.67
N ALA A 776 7.08 -3.26 -2.55
CA ALA A 776 6.45 -3.97 -1.44
C ALA A 776 6.82 -5.47 -1.27
N LYS A 777 8.00 -5.91 -1.70
CA LYS A 777 8.32 -7.35 -1.86
C LYS A 777 9.55 -7.85 -1.08
N SER A 778 10.42 -6.96 -0.61
CA SER A 778 11.65 -7.30 0.15
C SER A 778 11.39 -7.87 1.58
N HIS A 779 10.15 -8.01 2.03
CA HIS A 779 9.81 -8.53 3.38
C HIS A 779 9.78 -10.05 3.51
N TYR A 780 9.76 -10.77 2.40
CA TYR A 780 9.76 -12.23 2.42
C TYR A 780 11.18 -12.75 2.50
N GLY A 781 11.50 -13.50 3.56
CA GLY A 781 12.83 -14.01 3.90
C GLY A 781 13.50 -14.90 2.85
N TRP A 782 12.79 -15.19 1.75
CA TRP A 782 13.22 -15.97 0.59
C TRP A 782 13.22 -15.20 -0.72
N TYR A 783 12.77 -13.94 -0.73
CA TYR A 783 12.74 -13.08 -1.92
C TYR A 783 13.86 -12.04 -1.84
N PHE A 784 14.67 -11.94 -2.89
CA PHE A 784 15.82 -11.07 -2.99
C PHE A 784 15.73 -10.26 -4.29
N ASP A 785 15.21 -9.03 -4.22
CA ASP A 785 15.02 -8.14 -5.35
C ASP A 785 16.29 -7.36 -5.73
N ARG A 786 16.15 -6.43 -6.69
CA ARG A 786 17.24 -5.57 -7.23
C ARG A 786 18.24 -5.00 -6.19
N PRO A 787 17.84 -4.55 -4.99
CA PRO A 787 18.78 -4.13 -3.95
C PRO A 787 19.84 -5.19 -3.58
N PHE A 788 19.49 -6.47 -3.63
CA PHE A 788 20.39 -7.59 -3.30
C PHE A 788 21.26 -8.04 -4.48
N PHE A 789 21.10 -7.45 -5.67
CA PHE A 789 21.82 -7.88 -6.88
C PHE A 789 23.34 -7.93 -6.70
N ASP A 790 23.94 -6.90 -6.08
CA ASP A 790 25.39 -6.83 -5.90
C ASP A 790 25.90 -7.85 -4.87
N GLU A 791 25.07 -8.19 -3.87
CA GLU A 791 25.33 -9.27 -2.92
C GLU A 791 25.31 -10.61 -3.63
N ILE A 792 24.21 -10.91 -4.34
CA ILE A 792 24.04 -12.14 -5.12
C ILE A 792 25.22 -12.34 -6.07
N LYS A 793 25.59 -11.30 -6.83
CA LYS A 793 26.70 -11.36 -7.77
C LYS A 793 28.05 -11.62 -7.09
N ARG A 794 28.22 -11.23 -5.83
CA ARG A 794 29.43 -11.55 -5.05
C ARG A 794 29.51 -13.04 -4.75
N TRP A 795 28.41 -13.66 -4.34
CA TRP A 795 28.33 -15.09 -4.08
C TRP A 795 28.48 -15.93 -5.34
N VAL A 796 27.96 -15.43 -6.47
CA VAL A 796 28.23 -16.03 -7.79
C VAL A 796 29.71 -15.97 -8.13
N ARG A 797 30.38 -14.82 -7.99
CA ARG A 797 31.82 -14.69 -8.24
C ARG A 797 32.70 -15.47 -7.27
N LYS A 798 32.24 -15.69 -6.04
CA LYS A 798 32.90 -16.56 -5.05
C LYS A 798 32.85 -18.03 -5.50
N GLY A 799 31.92 -18.37 -6.40
CA GLY A 799 31.64 -19.71 -6.84
C GLY A 799 30.70 -20.48 -5.92
N SER A 800 30.25 -19.90 -4.80
CA SER A 800 29.38 -20.59 -3.83
C SER A 800 27.93 -20.72 -4.30
N LEU A 801 27.46 -19.79 -5.14
CA LEU A 801 26.14 -19.80 -5.76
C LEU A 801 26.30 -19.93 -7.26
N VAL A 802 25.85 -21.03 -7.84
CA VAL A 802 26.09 -21.35 -9.25
C VAL A 802 24.80 -21.20 -10.05
N PRO A 803 24.66 -20.15 -10.88
CA PRO A 803 23.54 -20.03 -11.82
C PRO A 803 23.73 -20.96 -13.02
N LEU A 804 22.63 -21.47 -13.58
CA LEU A 804 22.65 -22.38 -14.75
C LEU A 804 21.65 -21.90 -15.80
N GLU A 805 22.05 -21.77 -17.05
CA GLU A 805 21.12 -21.48 -18.15
C GLU A 805 20.33 -22.73 -18.56
N ALA A 806 19.19 -22.99 -17.90
CA ALA A 806 18.42 -24.21 -18.11
C ALA A 806 17.84 -24.38 -19.52
N VAL A 807 17.70 -23.31 -20.32
CA VAL A 807 17.24 -23.43 -21.72
C VAL A 807 18.24 -24.25 -22.55
N TRP A 808 19.51 -24.29 -22.17
CA TRP A 808 20.56 -25.01 -22.88
C TRP A 808 20.43 -26.53 -22.80
N LEU A 809 19.59 -27.05 -21.90
CA LEU A 809 19.12 -28.43 -21.95
C LEU A 809 18.47 -28.78 -23.30
N THR A 810 17.85 -27.79 -23.96
CA THR A 810 17.13 -27.97 -25.22
C THR A 810 18.02 -27.95 -26.45
N THR A 811 19.24 -27.42 -26.32
CA THR A 811 20.28 -27.40 -27.35
C THR A 811 21.39 -28.41 -27.11
N ARG A 812 21.30 -29.18 -26.00
CA ARG A 812 22.27 -30.21 -25.59
C ARG A 812 23.68 -29.66 -25.31
N GLU A 813 23.76 -28.42 -24.81
CA GLU A 813 25.05 -27.84 -24.42
C GLU A 813 25.56 -28.42 -23.10
N GLY A 814 26.89 -28.41 -22.93
CA GLY A 814 27.54 -28.95 -21.74
C GLY A 814 27.24 -28.16 -20.47
N PHE A 815 27.40 -28.84 -19.32
CA PHE A 815 27.17 -28.25 -17.99
C PHE A 815 27.99 -26.98 -17.74
N ALA A 816 29.29 -27.00 -18.03
CA ALA A 816 30.17 -25.83 -17.84
C ALA A 816 29.70 -24.63 -18.67
N ALA A 817 29.31 -24.87 -19.91
CA ALA A 817 28.80 -23.82 -20.78
C ALA A 817 27.51 -23.21 -20.19
N SER A 818 26.62 -24.04 -19.62
CA SER A 818 25.40 -23.56 -18.96
C SER A 818 25.68 -22.70 -17.72
N GLN A 819 26.79 -22.96 -17.00
CA GLN A 819 27.24 -22.13 -15.88
C GLN A 819 27.69 -20.76 -16.39
N ASP A 820 28.57 -20.73 -17.40
CA ASP A 820 29.06 -19.48 -18.01
C ASP A 820 27.90 -18.58 -18.47
N ALA A 821 26.90 -19.15 -19.13
CA ALA A 821 25.72 -18.41 -19.57
C ALA A 821 24.81 -17.96 -18.41
N GLY A 822 24.66 -18.80 -17.38
CA GLY A 822 23.95 -18.42 -16.16
C GLY A 822 24.59 -17.21 -15.47
N GLU A 823 25.92 -17.14 -15.45
CA GLU A 823 26.65 -15.98 -14.94
C GLU A 823 26.49 -14.75 -15.84
N GLU A 824 26.53 -14.93 -17.16
CA GLU A 824 26.35 -13.85 -18.13
C GLU A 824 24.97 -13.20 -18.03
N ASN A 825 23.92 -14.00 -17.74
CA ASN A 825 22.57 -13.50 -17.49
C ASN A 825 22.52 -12.47 -16.33
N LEU A 826 23.46 -12.51 -15.39
CA LEU A 826 23.60 -11.55 -14.29
C LEU A 826 24.52 -10.37 -14.62
N ARG A 827 24.64 -10.00 -15.90
CA ARG A 827 25.42 -8.82 -16.34
C ARG A 827 24.78 -7.48 -15.97
N SER A 828 23.45 -7.40 -15.93
CA SER A 828 22.70 -6.13 -15.81
C SER A 828 21.77 -6.10 -14.59
N LYS A 829 22.03 -5.16 -13.67
CA LYS A 829 21.13 -4.86 -12.53
C LYS A 829 19.75 -4.36 -12.98
N ARG A 830 19.65 -3.81 -14.19
CA ARG A 830 18.40 -3.29 -14.75
C ARG A 830 17.48 -4.40 -15.25
N GLU A 831 18.05 -5.48 -15.76
CA GLU A 831 17.31 -6.64 -16.29
C GLU A 831 16.94 -7.62 -15.18
N PHE A 832 17.74 -7.65 -14.10
CA PHE A 832 17.44 -8.43 -12.90
C PHE A 832 16.16 -7.97 -12.22
N ASP A 833 15.24 -8.90 -11.97
CA ASP A 833 14.06 -8.65 -11.16
C ASP A 833 14.30 -9.12 -9.71
N SER A 834 14.54 -10.42 -9.55
CA SER A 834 14.68 -11.05 -8.24
C SER A 834 15.35 -12.42 -8.28
N MET A 835 15.83 -12.88 -7.12
CA MET A 835 16.19 -14.26 -6.82
C MET A 835 15.28 -14.78 -5.71
N LEU A 836 14.80 -16.00 -5.86
CA LEU A 836 13.97 -16.72 -4.91
C LEU A 836 14.76 -17.89 -4.33
N ASP A 837 14.82 -17.98 -3.00
CA ASP A 837 15.47 -19.06 -2.28
C ASP A 837 14.45 -20.12 -1.87
N VAL A 838 14.55 -21.32 -2.45
CA VAL A 838 13.52 -22.35 -2.27
C VAL A 838 13.52 -22.87 -0.83
N LEU A 839 14.69 -23.07 -0.22
CA LEU A 839 14.80 -23.58 1.16
C LEU A 839 14.18 -22.61 2.18
N ARG A 840 14.48 -21.31 2.08
CA ARG A 840 13.87 -20.27 2.92
C ARG A 840 12.36 -20.21 2.70
N ALA A 841 11.88 -20.41 1.48
CA ALA A 841 10.45 -20.48 1.21
C ALA A 841 9.82 -21.67 1.96
N ARG A 842 10.45 -22.86 1.94
CA ARG A 842 10.01 -24.04 2.71
C ARG A 842 9.99 -23.76 4.22
N ALA A 843 11.03 -23.13 4.76
CA ALA A 843 11.10 -22.74 6.16
C ALA A 843 9.98 -21.77 6.58
N ALA A 844 9.44 -21.01 5.63
CA ALA A 844 8.29 -20.13 5.79
C ALA A 844 6.94 -20.79 5.44
N ALA A 845 6.89 -22.13 5.37
CA ALA A 845 5.71 -22.92 5.04
C ALA A 845 5.15 -22.72 3.62
N VAL A 846 5.96 -22.22 2.68
CA VAL A 846 5.64 -22.21 1.24
C VAL A 846 5.87 -23.61 0.69
N THR A 847 4.81 -24.38 0.50
CA THR A 847 4.92 -25.80 0.14
C THR A 847 4.65 -26.05 -1.36
N PRO A 848 5.17 -27.16 -1.93
CA PRO A 848 4.83 -27.59 -3.29
C PRO A 848 3.32 -27.73 -3.49
N LEU A 849 2.83 -27.36 -4.68
CA LEU A 849 1.41 -27.49 -5.00
C LEU A 849 0.99 -28.97 -5.09
N PRO A 850 -0.13 -29.36 -4.46
CA PRO A 850 -0.70 -30.71 -4.57
C PRO A 850 -1.48 -30.86 -5.89
N ILE A 851 -0.79 -30.70 -7.02
CA ILE A 851 -1.37 -30.89 -8.35
C ILE A 851 -1.69 -32.38 -8.51
N ARG A 852 -2.95 -32.70 -8.78
CA ARG A 852 -3.36 -34.07 -9.09
C ARG A 852 -3.16 -34.31 -10.57
N GLU A 853 -2.19 -35.15 -10.91
CA GLU A 853 -2.22 -35.86 -12.19
C GLU A 853 -3.28 -36.95 -12.09
N GLU A 854 -4.15 -37.07 -13.09
CA GLU A 854 -5.04 -38.21 -13.19
C GLU A 854 -4.17 -39.47 -13.21
N LEU A 855 -4.46 -40.42 -12.31
CA LEU A 855 -4.10 -41.82 -12.55
C LEU A 855 -4.81 -42.20 -13.85
N VAL A 856 -4.10 -42.10 -14.97
CA VAL A 856 -4.56 -42.59 -16.28
C VAL A 856 -4.59 -44.11 -16.24
#